data_AF-A0A402CZ53-F1
#
_entry.id   AF-A0A402CZ53-F1
#
_cell.length_a   1.000
_cell.length_b   1.000
_cell.length_c   1.000
_cell.angle_alpha   90.00
_cell.angle_beta   90.00
_cell.angle_gamma   90.00
#
_symmetry.space_group_name_H-M   'P 1'
#
loop_
_entity.id
_entity.type
_entity.pdbx_description
1 polymer ?
#
loop_
_entity_poly.entity_id
_entity_poly.type
_entity_poly.pdbx_seq_one_letter_code
_entity_poly.pdbx_strand_id
1 'polypeptide(L)'
;MNLVKPRALVHQGVIDAIGLFFDFALLGEPEARRRVLALWEPGATVHAVAGGLLLRWAHAREIDCRRTPGLPLTLRDDVLTGSPLTSDEWEEIAPPPRSFCRIQDGVTTLHALTEDTRTDPAAWLDVSDWPVMTVQTLGAPLAPPQMFTEAAAFDARRQLGGIPAPSPDMLSVLMRLRASFAAKEAQTPAAIGTQSLGAIFGNLFNPLTLLLAAFGAGAGAASGGSGARNTAASPTPPEWLGRFLNQFLRMTKLGQVFGVRQARYLSKMIRMFEQGDFAEALRHALPLAGADGGASNPWPAFGLPSRRDSLQIRPGQNAPGSALGLGVNLYENLQQIYRSAFARLEAAGRIDEAAFVLAELLHANEEAVAFLERHGRLRLAAEMAEARELPPGLIVRQWFLAGDAGRAAEIARRTGAFADAVTRLERTDKKHGHTLRMVWAGTLAGQGDYSAAVDIAWPVPEGRALTHEWIRRVLELGGAPAARMLARRLALEPDSFPDVRERAQALLGGDAELAAARLAFAESLIKESRTPAASALTRAATRALIEDAAEGSIALAPAWLAKLVQFSGDGALKADSPPAPLSPRPRLAERTTALEITIDAADTGALPVLDAAWLPDGRCVAALGEAGARMLARDGRTVAHFDQPAHRLVLSDSGDRALALAPRGDAVHLARLDFLQRTARSWRDVRLDSWAKSYDGSLWFVAEGTDFLAIDALADDYKALWRTPNIPGRITQIARSAAACSFLVRVTEDVDPWGVPKPLEHELWQRWLLALPALSLRARPEIPQPAMGYVDLRRVVAPSGSIAELRIQLPTDDSADVFSTALALYESSGSGIPQLTRQVFFHKENKPLHIALSDEWIVASTSTENGVCCRLLDTKTLTVRLRIHLNGAKTVSARVGLENVTIGDDRGRLLVVDLRRGDLVRDLRVG
;
A
#
# COMPACT_ATOMS: atom_id res chain seq x y z
N MET A 1 23.65 63.84 3.42
CA MET A 1 24.80 62.99 3.06
C MET A 1 26.06 63.81 3.27
N ASN A 2 26.95 63.37 4.16
CA ASN A 2 28.27 63.98 4.31
C ASN A 2 29.15 63.54 3.13
N LEU A 3 29.82 64.52 2.50
CA LEU A 3 30.75 64.28 1.40
C LEU A 3 32.09 63.82 1.97
N VAL A 4 32.22 62.51 2.22
CA VAL A 4 33.46 61.92 2.73
C VAL A 4 34.42 61.65 1.57
N LYS A 5 35.67 62.13 1.70
CA LYS A 5 36.78 61.87 0.78
C LYS A 5 37.72 60.84 1.40
N PRO A 6 37.57 59.55 1.05
CA PRO A 6 38.33 58.49 1.70
C PRO A 6 39.81 58.49 1.32
N ARG A 7 40.67 58.08 2.26
CA ARG A 7 42.13 58.05 2.09
C ARG A 7 42.59 56.98 1.11
N ALA A 8 41.85 55.88 1.01
CA ALA A 8 42.08 54.82 0.03
C ALA A 8 40.86 54.71 -0.90
N LEU A 9 41.12 54.52 -2.20
CA LEU A 9 40.08 54.56 -3.23
C LEU A 9 39.62 53.16 -3.70
N VAL A 10 40.46 52.16 -3.54
CA VAL A 10 40.21 50.76 -3.93
C VAL A 10 40.96 49.82 -3.01
N HIS A 11 40.46 48.59 -2.89
CA HIS A 11 41.18 47.50 -2.23
C HIS A 11 42.47 47.14 -2.98
N GLN A 12 43.51 46.77 -2.24
CA GLN A 12 44.80 46.34 -2.80
C GLN A 12 45.23 45.00 -2.21
N GLY A 13 45.94 44.21 -3.01
CA GLY A 13 46.40 42.89 -2.61
C GLY A 13 45.30 41.84 -2.72
N VAL A 14 45.35 40.86 -1.84
CA VAL A 14 44.40 39.75 -1.79
C VAL A 14 43.38 40.02 -0.69
N ILE A 15 42.09 39.98 -1.02
CA ILE A 15 40.99 40.27 -0.08
C ILE A 15 39.92 39.18 -0.12
N ASP A 16 39.17 39.05 0.97
CA ASP A 16 37.95 38.23 1.00
C ASP A 16 36.76 39.03 0.43
N ALA A 17 36.46 38.79 -0.85
CA ALA A 17 35.40 39.47 -1.57
C ALA A 17 34.14 38.59 -1.66
N ILE A 18 32.97 39.17 -1.38
CA ILE A 18 31.66 38.51 -1.51
C ILE A 18 30.93 38.87 -2.81
N GLY A 19 31.49 39.78 -3.60
CA GLY A 19 30.92 40.18 -4.87
C GLY A 19 31.88 41.00 -5.73
N LEU A 20 31.44 41.31 -6.95
CA LEU A 20 32.13 42.17 -7.90
C LEU A 20 31.17 43.20 -8.47
N PHE A 21 31.67 44.39 -8.74
CA PHE A 21 30.96 45.43 -9.47
C PHE A 21 31.58 45.65 -10.86
N PHE A 22 30.73 45.63 -11.89
CA PHE A 22 31.07 45.80 -13.30
C PHE A 22 30.48 47.12 -13.80
N ASP A 23 31.32 48.13 -13.96
CA ASP A 23 30.90 49.46 -14.40
C ASP A 23 30.62 49.50 -15.92
N PHE A 24 29.43 49.96 -16.32
CA PHE A 24 29.09 50.10 -17.74
C PHE A 24 29.89 51.18 -18.45
N ALA A 25 30.31 52.25 -17.77
CA ALA A 25 31.15 53.29 -18.36
C ALA A 25 32.55 52.77 -18.73
N LEU A 26 33.05 51.76 -18.01
CA LEU A 26 34.36 51.15 -18.26
C LEU A 26 34.32 49.96 -19.21
N LEU A 27 33.29 49.10 -19.07
CA LEU A 27 33.23 47.81 -19.77
C LEU A 27 32.22 47.80 -20.93
N GLY A 28 31.20 48.64 -20.86
CA GLY A 28 29.97 48.47 -21.64
C GLY A 28 29.07 47.38 -21.05
N GLU A 29 27.76 47.54 -21.24
CA GLU A 29 26.74 46.61 -20.72
C GLU A 29 26.87 45.17 -21.25
N PRO A 30 27.16 44.91 -22.55
CA PRO A 30 27.28 43.54 -23.07
C PRO A 30 28.44 42.76 -22.43
N GLU A 31 29.59 43.42 -22.25
CA GLU A 31 30.77 42.81 -21.64
C GLU A 31 30.58 42.58 -20.13
N ALA A 32 29.90 43.50 -19.44
CA ALA A 32 29.50 43.31 -18.05
C ALA A 32 28.60 42.07 -17.88
N ARG A 33 27.56 41.92 -18.73
CA ARG A 33 26.70 40.72 -18.74
C ARG A 33 27.49 39.44 -19.00
N ARG A 34 28.39 39.46 -19.99
CA ARG A 34 29.26 38.31 -20.30
C ARG A 34 30.12 37.89 -19.11
N ARG A 35 30.71 38.85 -18.40
CA ARG A 35 31.54 38.59 -17.19
C ARG A 35 30.71 38.06 -16.03
N VAL A 36 29.51 38.59 -15.82
CA VAL A 36 28.58 38.08 -14.81
C VAL A 36 28.21 36.62 -15.11
N LEU A 37 27.84 36.30 -16.35
CA LEU A 37 27.49 34.93 -16.75
C LEU A 37 28.69 33.97 -16.60
N ALA A 38 29.91 34.41 -16.90
CA ALA A 38 31.13 33.62 -16.74
C ALA A 38 31.48 33.31 -15.27
N LEU A 39 30.95 34.09 -14.33
CA LEU A 39 31.20 34.00 -12.88
C LEU A 39 29.94 33.57 -12.11
N TRP A 40 28.93 33.09 -12.83
CA TRP A 40 27.64 32.70 -12.27
C TRP A 40 27.73 31.34 -11.58
N GLU A 41 27.13 31.26 -10.39
CA GLU A 41 27.07 30.05 -9.56
C GLU A 41 25.69 29.99 -8.87
N PRO A 42 25.19 28.79 -8.51
CA PRO A 42 23.94 28.66 -7.76
C PRO A 42 23.96 29.48 -6.46
N GLY A 43 22.92 30.27 -6.22
CA GLY A 43 22.82 31.15 -5.06
C GLY A 43 23.40 32.56 -5.25
N ALA A 44 24.05 32.84 -6.38
CA ALA A 44 24.46 34.21 -6.73
C ALA A 44 23.25 35.11 -7.05
N THR A 45 23.40 36.40 -6.79
CA THR A 45 22.41 37.43 -7.10
C THR A 45 23.05 38.57 -7.87
N VAL A 46 22.28 39.20 -8.76
CA VAL A 46 22.76 40.32 -9.57
C VAL A 46 21.86 41.52 -9.39
N HIS A 47 22.47 42.69 -9.21
CA HIS A 47 21.80 43.97 -9.10
C HIS A 47 22.29 44.95 -10.17
N ALA A 48 21.38 45.58 -10.90
CA ALA A 48 21.65 46.72 -11.75
C ALA A 48 21.61 47.99 -10.90
N VAL A 49 22.77 48.57 -10.62
CA VAL A 49 22.92 49.68 -9.68
C VAL A 49 24.11 50.56 -10.08
N ALA A 50 24.08 51.85 -9.74
CA ALA A 50 25.21 52.77 -9.92
C ALA A 50 25.83 52.78 -11.35
N GLY A 51 25.00 52.59 -12.38
CA GLY A 51 25.47 52.53 -13.78
C GLY A 51 26.32 51.28 -14.09
N GLY A 52 26.08 50.16 -13.40
CA GLY A 52 26.77 48.89 -13.62
C GLY A 52 25.98 47.68 -13.12
N LEU A 53 26.61 46.51 -13.18
CA LEU A 53 26.10 45.26 -12.59
C LEU A 53 26.91 44.88 -11.36
N LEU A 54 26.24 44.65 -10.25
CA LEU A 54 26.81 44.08 -9.04
C LEU A 54 26.45 42.61 -8.98
N LEU A 55 27.45 41.73 -9.02
CA LEU A 55 27.32 40.29 -8.75
C LEU A 55 27.67 40.03 -7.29
N ARG A 56 26.76 39.43 -6.53
CA ARG A 56 26.99 38.98 -5.15
C ARG A 56 26.88 37.46 -5.09
N TRP A 57 27.89 36.81 -4.53
CA TRP A 57 27.90 35.37 -4.31
C TRP A 57 27.29 35.00 -2.96
N ALA A 58 27.00 33.70 -2.78
CA ALA A 58 26.50 33.17 -1.53
C ALA A 58 27.55 33.19 -0.40
N HIS A 59 28.84 33.04 -0.76
CA HIS A 59 29.96 33.01 0.17
C HIS A 59 31.09 33.94 -0.29
N ALA A 60 31.83 34.52 0.67
CA ALA A 60 33.03 35.29 0.38
C ALA A 60 34.17 34.38 -0.09
N ARG A 61 35.06 34.91 -0.93
CA ARG A 61 36.22 34.19 -1.45
C ARG A 61 37.43 35.09 -1.58
N GLU A 62 38.59 34.47 -1.48
CA GLU A 62 39.88 35.13 -1.63
C GLU A 62 40.08 35.57 -3.10
N ILE A 63 40.25 36.88 -3.33
CA ILE A 63 40.42 37.49 -4.66
C ILE A 63 41.65 38.40 -4.67
N ASP A 64 42.54 38.18 -5.64
CA ASP A 64 43.60 39.13 -5.99
C ASP A 64 43.01 40.33 -6.75
N CYS A 65 43.01 41.49 -6.10
CA CYS A 65 42.47 42.74 -6.64
C CYS A 65 43.13 43.18 -7.95
N ARG A 66 44.32 42.67 -8.30
CA ARG A 66 45.00 42.98 -9.57
C ARG A 66 44.52 42.14 -10.75
N ARG A 67 43.91 40.98 -10.48
CA ARG A 67 43.54 39.98 -11.49
C ARG A 67 42.02 39.81 -11.64
N THR A 68 41.24 40.52 -10.83
CA THR A 68 39.79 40.43 -10.83
C THR A 68 39.15 41.06 -12.08
N PRO A 69 38.10 40.45 -12.64
CA PRO A 69 37.40 40.94 -13.82
C PRO A 69 36.47 42.14 -13.52
N GLY A 70 36.29 42.53 -12.26
CA GLY A 70 35.48 43.66 -11.81
C GLY A 70 35.98 44.22 -10.47
N LEU A 71 35.44 45.35 -10.02
CA LEU A 71 35.79 45.96 -8.74
C LEU A 71 35.36 45.01 -7.59
N PRO A 72 36.29 44.49 -6.77
CA PRO A 72 35.95 43.52 -5.75
C PRO A 72 35.29 44.20 -4.55
N LEU A 73 34.28 43.53 -3.99
CA LEU A 73 33.43 44.03 -2.93
C LEU A 73 33.56 43.20 -1.67
N THR A 74 33.84 43.86 -0.55
CA THR A 74 33.83 43.25 0.79
C THR A 74 32.54 43.58 1.52
N LEU A 75 32.07 42.71 2.40
CA LEU A 75 30.88 42.94 3.23
C LEU A 75 31.28 43.49 4.60
N ARG A 76 30.66 44.59 5.03
CA ARG A 76 30.77 45.13 6.40
C ARG A 76 29.41 45.65 6.83
N ASP A 77 28.88 45.17 7.96
CA ASP A 77 27.59 45.58 8.51
C ASP A 77 26.43 45.55 7.49
N ASP A 78 26.37 44.50 6.66
CA ASP A 78 25.41 44.32 5.54
C ASP A 78 25.49 45.40 4.44
N VAL A 79 26.65 46.05 4.32
CA VAL A 79 26.97 47.02 3.27
C VAL A 79 28.14 46.50 2.44
N LEU A 80 27.98 46.52 1.11
CA LEU A 80 29.03 46.14 0.17
C LEU A 80 29.92 47.35 -0.11
N THR A 81 31.23 47.22 0.08
CA THR A 81 32.18 48.32 -0.19
C THR A 81 33.29 47.89 -1.16
N GLY A 82 33.52 48.74 -2.17
CA GLY A 82 34.63 48.58 -3.11
C GLY A 82 35.96 49.18 -2.63
N SER A 83 36.01 49.73 -1.41
CA SER A 83 37.19 50.40 -0.86
C SER A 83 37.42 50.10 0.62
N PRO A 84 38.69 50.06 1.10
CA PRO A 84 39.01 49.84 2.50
C PRO A 84 38.87 51.14 3.31
N LEU A 85 37.62 51.50 3.63
CA LEU A 85 37.27 52.65 4.45
C LEU A 85 37.74 52.45 5.91
N THR A 86 38.35 53.48 6.52
CA THR A 86 38.72 53.44 7.94
C THR A 86 37.47 53.45 8.84
N SER A 87 37.61 53.11 10.13
CA SER A 87 36.49 53.20 11.07
C SER A 87 35.91 54.61 11.19
N ASP A 88 36.77 55.63 11.23
CA ASP A 88 36.34 57.04 11.28
C ASP A 88 35.55 57.43 10.01
N GLU A 89 36.02 57.02 8.83
CA GLU A 89 35.32 57.25 7.56
C GLU A 89 33.97 56.52 7.52
N TRP A 90 33.92 55.30 8.05
CA TRP A 90 32.70 54.49 8.12
C TRP A 90 31.63 55.12 9.03
N GLU A 91 32.04 55.62 10.19
CA GLU A 91 31.17 56.32 11.14
C GLU A 91 30.66 57.65 10.55
N GLU A 92 31.49 58.37 9.79
CA GLU A 92 31.09 59.63 9.14
C GLU A 92 30.13 59.41 7.96
N ILE A 93 30.30 58.32 7.20
CA ILE A 93 29.41 57.92 6.10
C ILE A 93 28.07 57.41 6.63
N ALA A 94 28.09 56.62 7.72
CA ALA A 94 26.95 55.95 8.34
C ALA A 94 26.02 55.26 7.30
N PRO A 95 26.53 54.28 6.53
CA PRO A 95 25.76 53.70 5.43
C PRO A 95 24.58 52.85 5.96
N PRO A 96 23.37 52.95 5.37
CA PRO A 96 22.26 52.10 5.75
C PRO A 96 22.52 50.64 5.33
N PRO A 97 21.99 49.63 6.06
CA PRO A 97 22.08 48.23 5.67
C PRO A 97 21.55 47.97 4.26
N ARG A 98 22.02 46.91 3.61
CA ARG A 98 21.69 46.54 2.22
C ARG A 98 22.01 47.67 1.22
N SER A 99 23.14 48.35 1.42
CA SER A 99 23.63 49.35 0.48
C SER A 99 24.95 48.95 -0.16
N PHE A 100 25.24 49.57 -1.29
CA PHE A 100 26.50 49.49 -2.00
C PHE A 100 27.21 50.84 -1.91
N CYS A 101 28.40 50.82 -1.31
CA CYS A 101 29.29 51.94 -1.13
C CYS A 101 30.38 51.93 -2.21
N ARG A 102 30.38 52.97 -3.03
CA ARG A 102 31.29 53.11 -4.18
C ARG A 102 31.98 54.47 -4.14
N ILE A 103 33.27 54.49 -4.41
CA ILE A 103 34.02 55.73 -4.60
C ILE A 103 33.99 56.13 -6.07
N GLN A 104 33.53 57.35 -6.34
CA GLN A 104 33.49 57.95 -7.67
C GLN A 104 34.02 59.38 -7.56
N ASP A 105 34.94 59.75 -8.45
CA ASP A 105 35.59 61.08 -8.46
C ASP A 105 36.21 61.50 -7.11
N GLY A 106 36.71 60.52 -6.35
CA GLY A 106 37.31 60.73 -5.03
C GLY A 106 36.30 60.99 -3.90
N VAL A 107 35.01 60.75 -4.15
CA VAL A 107 33.91 60.92 -3.20
C VAL A 107 33.16 59.61 -3.01
N THR A 108 32.73 59.33 -1.78
CA THR A 108 31.87 58.18 -1.50
C THR A 108 30.43 58.42 -1.95
N THR A 109 29.88 57.48 -2.71
CA THR A 109 28.48 57.42 -3.13
C THR A 109 27.82 56.15 -2.57
N LEU A 110 26.57 56.26 -2.12
CA LEU A 110 25.80 55.17 -1.55
C LEU A 110 24.60 54.86 -2.44
N HIS A 111 24.38 53.58 -2.71
CA HIS A 111 23.28 53.09 -3.54
C HIS A 111 22.53 51.99 -2.80
N ALA A 112 21.21 52.07 -2.72
CA ALA A 112 20.40 51.03 -2.07
C ALA A 112 20.29 49.78 -2.95
N LEU A 113 20.37 48.59 -2.34
CA LEU A 113 20.15 47.30 -3.00
C LEU A 113 18.76 46.78 -2.63
N THR A 114 17.77 47.13 -3.44
CA THR A 114 16.37 46.70 -3.29
C THR A 114 16.03 45.59 -4.30
N GLU A 115 14.88 44.91 -4.13
CA GLU A 115 14.40 43.95 -5.13
C GLU A 115 14.21 44.60 -6.52
N ASP A 116 13.86 45.89 -6.59
CA ASP A 116 13.72 46.62 -7.86
C ASP A 116 15.03 46.75 -8.64
N THR A 117 16.17 46.70 -7.94
CA THR A 117 17.49 46.70 -8.58
C THR A 117 17.91 45.30 -9.03
N ARG A 118 17.22 44.25 -8.60
CA ARG A 118 17.58 42.87 -8.90
C ARG A 118 17.32 42.57 -10.37
N THR A 119 18.30 41.96 -11.02
CA THR A 119 18.21 41.56 -12.44
C THR A 119 18.25 40.04 -12.53
N ASP A 120 17.35 39.46 -13.33
CA ASP A 120 17.37 38.03 -13.67
C ASP A 120 18.26 37.77 -14.89
N PRO A 121 19.43 37.11 -14.74
CA PRO A 121 20.32 36.81 -15.86
C PRO A 121 19.75 35.83 -16.87
N ALA A 122 18.69 35.07 -16.54
CA ALA A 122 18.03 34.17 -17.48
C ALA A 122 17.51 34.92 -18.71
N ALA A 123 17.08 36.18 -18.53
CA ALA A 123 16.62 37.05 -19.61
C ALA A 123 17.72 37.45 -20.60
N TRP A 124 19.00 37.22 -20.28
CA TRP A 124 20.13 37.53 -21.18
C TRP A 124 20.50 36.36 -22.10
N LEU A 125 19.98 35.16 -21.83
CA LEU A 125 20.25 33.98 -22.62
C LEU A 125 19.25 33.90 -23.78
N ASP A 126 19.73 34.21 -24.99
CA ASP A 126 18.93 34.01 -26.19
C ASP A 126 18.91 32.52 -26.58
N VAL A 127 17.82 31.85 -26.20
CA VAL A 127 17.53 30.46 -26.56
C VAL A 127 16.48 30.37 -27.66
N SER A 128 16.09 31.49 -28.28
CA SER A 128 15.00 31.52 -29.26
C SER A 128 15.33 30.77 -30.56
N ASP A 129 16.62 30.73 -30.93
CA ASP A 129 17.12 30.00 -32.10
C ASP A 129 17.38 28.51 -31.82
N TRP A 130 17.15 28.02 -30.59
CA TRP A 130 17.34 26.61 -30.27
C TRP A 130 16.06 25.83 -30.62
N PRO A 131 16.08 24.96 -31.64
CA PRO A 131 14.91 24.15 -31.96
C PRO A 131 14.69 23.13 -30.84
N VAL A 132 13.60 23.29 -30.09
CA VAL A 132 13.13 22.24 -29.18
C VAL A 132 12.58 21.10 -30.03
N MET A 133 13.37 20.04 -30.18
CA MET A 133 12.96 18.87 -30.93
C MET A 133 12.23 17.89 -30.02
N THR A 134 10.96 17.63 -30.33
CA THR A 134 10.26 16.50 -29.71
C THR A 134 10.85 15.21 -30.27
N VAL A 135 11.67 14.53 -29.46
CA VAL A 135 12.23 13.23 -29.82
C VAL A 135 11.22 12.12 -29.54
N GLN A 136 11.16 11.12 -30.41
CA GLN A 136 10.45 9.87 -30.17
C GLN A 136 11.47 8.76 -29.96
N THR A 137 11.20 7.87 -29.01
CA THR A 137 12.04 6.70 -28.76
C THR A 137 12.02 5.78 -29.98
N LEU A 138 13.18 5.28 -30.42
CA LEU A 138 13.28 4.25 -31.46
C LEU A 138 12.81 2.87 -30.98
N GLY A 139 12.68 2.67 -29.67
CA GLY A 139 12.11 1.47 -29.08
C GLY A 139 10.60 1.46 -29.19
N ALA A 140 10.02 0.25 -29.31
CA ALA A 140 8.58 0.09 -29.18
C ALA A 140 8.12 0.66 -27.82
N PRO A 141 6.98 1.37 -27.76
CA PRO A 141 6.45 1.85 -26.49
C PRO A 141 6.24 0.66 -25.56
N LEU A 142 6.61 0.83 -24.29
CA LEU A 142 6.36 -0.18 -23.26
C LEU A 142 4.86 -0.43 -23.19
N ALA A 143 4.47 -1.70 -23.31
CA ALA A 143 3.06 -2.05 -23.19
C ALA A 143 2.62 -1.79 -21.74
N PRO A 144 1.51 -1.07 -21.52
CA PRO A 144 0.97 -0.90 -20.18
C PRO A 144 0.59 -2.27 -19.60
N PRO A 145 0.54 -2.40 -18.27
CA PRO A 145 0.11 -3.63 -17.62
C PRO A 145 -1.26 -4.05 -18.14
N GLN A 146 -1.39 -5.34 -18.47
CA GLN A 146 -2.69 -5.89 -18.80
C GLN A 146 -3.54 -5.83 -17.54
N MET A 147 -4.62 -5.05 -17.60
CA MET A 147 -5.56 -4.97 -16.50
C MET A 147 -6.32 -6.29 -16.40
N PHE A 148 -6.42 -6.83 -15.19
CA PHE A 148 -7.41 -7.85 -14.90
C PHE A 148 -8.77 -7.30 -15.34
N THR A 149 -9.42 -8.00 -16.28
CA THR A 149 -10.68 -7.58 -16.86
C THR A 149 -11.71 -7.40 -15.75
N GLU A 150 -12.01 -6.15 -15.41
CA GLU A 150 -13.08 -5.82 -14.48
C GLU A 150 -14.38 -6.46 -14.97
N ALA A 151 -15.22 -6.89 -14.01
CA ALA A 151 -16.52 -7.47 -14.34
C ALA A 151 -17.27 -6.51 -15.28
N ALA A 152 -17.61 -6.99 -16.48
CA ALA A 152 -18.47 -6.21 -17.36
C ALA A 152 -19.75 -5.88 -16.60
N ALA A 153 -20.24 -4.64 -16.72
CA ALA A 153 -21.52 -4.27 -16.13
C ALA A 153 -22.59 -5.28 -16.57
N PHE A 154 -23.20 -5.97 -15.61
CA PHE A 154 -24.21 -6.99 -15.90
C PHE A 154 -25.52 -6.30 -16.26
N ASP A 155 -25.81 -6.21 -17.56
CA ASP A 155 -27.10 -5.74 -18.06
C ASP A 155 -28.05 -6.93 -18.14
N ALA A 156 -28.87 -7.07 -17.10
CA ALA A 156 -29.84 -8.14 -17.01
C ALA A 156 -30.78 -8.20 -18.22
N ARG A 157 -31.15 -7.06 -18.83
CA ARG A 157 -32.06 -7.06 -20.01
C ARG A 157 -31.38 -7.49 -21.29
N ARG A 158 -30.04 -7.39 -21.39
CA ARG A 158 -29.26 -7.86 -22.55
C ARG A 158 -28.79 -9.29 -22.41
N GLN A 159 -28.40 -9.69 -21.21
CA GLN A 159 -27.71 -10.97 -20.96
C GLN A 159 -28.67 -12.11 -20.63
N LEU A 160 -29.85 -11.82 -20.07
CA LEU A 160 -30.90 -12.82 -19.84
C LEU A 160 -31.88 -12.80 -21.04
N GLY A 161 -32.19 -13.98 -21.59
CA GLY A 161 -33.04 -14.12 -22.76
C GLY A 161 -34.52 -13.84 -22.47
N GLY A 162 -35.25 -13.37 -23.49
CA GLY A 162 -36.70 -13.17 -23.41
C GLY A 162 -37.15 -11.91 -22.67
N ILE A 163 -36.22 -11.07 -22.21
CA ILE A 163 -36.56 -9.83 -21.51
C ILE A 163 -36.76 -8.69 -22.50
N PRO A 164 -37.93 -8.02 -22.47
CA PRO A 164 -38.23 -6.95 -23.40
C PRO A 164 -37.60 -5.61 -22.97
N ALA A 165 -37.41 -4.73 -23.95
CA ALA A 165 -36.94 -3.36 -23.72
C ALA A 165 -37.91 -2.58 -22.81
N PRO A 166 -37.39 -1.70 -21.94
CA PRO A 166 -38.21 -0.91 -21.03
C PRO A 166 -39.18 -0.01 -21.80
N SER A 167 -40.41 0.15 -21.31
CA SER A 167 -41.38 1.02 -21.96
C SER A 167 -41.04 2.51 -21.78
N PRO A 168 -41.32 3.39 -22.76
CA PRO A 168 -41.15 4.84 -22.60
C PRO A 168 -41.95 5.39 -21.42
N ASP A 169 -43.13 4.82 -21.17
CA ASP A 169 -43.98 5.17 -20.04
C ASP A 169 -43.29 4.88 -18.70
N MET A 170 -42.66 3.71 -18.57
CA MET A 170 -41.90 3.32 -17.38
C MET A 170 -40.74 4.29 -17.10
N LEU A 171 -39.95 4.60 -18.12
CA LEU A 171 -38.83 5.55 -18.02
C LEU A 171 -39.31 6.93 -17.56
N SER A 172 -40.45 7.38 -18.08
CA SER A 172 -41.06 8.67 -17.69
C SER A 172 -41.50 8.70 -16.22
N VAL A 173 -41.97 7.57 -15.68
CA VAL A 173 -42.35 7.44 -14.27
C VAL A 173 -41.12 7.50 -13.37
N LEU A 174 -40.04 6.81 -13.74
CA LEU A 174 -38.78 6.81 -12.98
C LEU A 174 -38.08 8.17 -12.98
N MET A 175 -38.03 8.86 -14.12
CA MET A 175 -37.48 10.23 -14.18
C MET A 175 -38.22 11.20 -13.26
N ARG A 176 -39.55 11.06 -13.15
CA ARG A 176 -40.37 11.90 -12.25
C ARG A 176 -40.16 11.57 -10.78
N LEU A 177 -40.06 10.27 -10.45
CA LEU A 177 -39.71 9.86 -9.09
C LEU A 177 -38.36 10.47 -8.71
N ARG A 178 -37.34 10.36 -9.57
CA ARG A 178 -36.02 10.97 -9.34
C ARG A 178 -36.09 12.50 -9.12
N ALA A 179 -36.84 13.21 -9.95
CA ALA A 179 -37.01 14.67 -9.81
C ALA A 179 -37.69 15.06 -8.49
N SER A 180 -38.66 14.26 -8.01
CA SER A 180 -39.33 14.49 -6.73
C SER A 180 -38.44 14.28 -5.51
N PHE A 181 -37.44 13.39 -5.59
CA PHE A 181 -36.44 13.20 -4.54
C PHE A 181 -35.39 14.32 -4.54
N ALA A 182 -34.88 14.72 -5.71
CA ALA A 182 -33.90 15.81 -5.83
C ALA A 182 -34.47 17.15 -5.33
N ALA A 183 -35.76 17.42 -5.57
CA ALA A 183 -36.45 18.61 -5.07
C ALA A 183 -36.61 18.61 -3.53
N LYS A 184 -36.54 17.44 -2.89
CA LYS A 184 -36.70 17.27 -1.43
C LYS A 184 -35.35 17.33 -0.70
N GLU A 185 -34.26 16.94 -1.35
CA GLU A 185 -32.88 17.12 -0.86
C GLU A 185 -32.43 18.58 -0.86
N ALA A 186 -32.86 19.38 -1.84
CA ALA A 186 -32.58 20.81 -1.92
C ALA A 186 -33.30 21.66 -0.84
N GLN A 187 -34.22 21.07 -0.08
CA GLN A 187 -34.89 21.68 1.08
C GLN A 187 -34.30 21.14 2.40
N THR A 188 -32.99 21.33 2.60
CA THR A 188 -32.39 21.29 3.94
C THR A 188 -32.02 22.72 4.35
N PRO A 189 -32.57 23.28 5.44
CA PRO A 189 -32.19 24.61 5.88
C PRO A 189 -30.74 24.60 6.40
N ALA A 190 -29.98 25.62 6.02
CA ALA A 190 -28.72 25.97 6.64
C ALA A 190 -28.88 26.28 8.14
N ALA A 191 -27.81 26.02 8.88
CA ALA A 191 -27.68 26.06 10.33
C ALA A 191 -28.38 27.22 11.06
N ILE A 192 -29.08 26.91 12.16
CA ILE A 192 -29.35 27.83 13.27
C ILE A 192 -29.17 27.10 14.60
N GLY A 193 -28.17 27.55 15.37
CA GLY A 193 -28.29 27.88 16.80
C GLY A 193 -28.70 26.82 17.81
N THR A 194 -27.75 26.41 18.63
CA THR A 194 -27.96 25.91 19.99
C THR A 194 -28.85 26.85 20.80
N GLN A 195 -30.04 26.39 21.24
CA GLN A 195 -30.58 26.51 22.60
C GLN A 195 -32.06 26.06 22.66
N SER A 196 -32.33 25.23 23.68
CA SER A 196 -33.64 24.88 24.26
C SER A 196 -34.75 24.38 23.34
N LEU A 197 -35.23 23.16 23.59
CA LEU A 197 -36.61 22.90 24.05
C LEU A 197 -36.75 21.42 24.42
N GLY A 198 -36.43 21.13 25.68
CA GLY A 198 -36.92 19.93 26.35
C GLY A 198 -38.38 20.14 26.73
N ALA A 199 -39.28 19.60 25.91
CA ALA A 199 -40.65 19.18 26.26
C ALA A 199 -41.30 18.68 24.97
N ILE A 200 -42.02 17.56 25.07
CA ILE A 200 -42.72 16.85 23.99
C ILE A 200 -41.80 15.88 23.23
N PHE A 201 -41.59 14.69 23.77
CA PHE A 201 -41.63 13.39 23.06
C PHE A 201 -41.45 12.26 24.08
N GLY A 202 -42.53 11.99 24.82
CA GLY A 202 -42.72 10.77 25.59
C GLY A 202 -44.09 10.21 25.23
N ASN A 203 -44.16 8.89 25.04
CA ASN A 203 -45.31 8.07 24.63
C ASN A 203 -45.63 8.03 23.14
N LEU A 204 -45.12 6.98 22.46
CA LEU A 204 -45.89 6.08 21.60
C LEU A 204 -44.96 4.94 21.12
N PHE A 205 -44.85 3.89 21.94
CA PHE A 205 -44.34 2.59 21.52
C PHE A 205 -45.31 1.49 21.98
N ASN A 206 -45.84 0.75 20.99
CA ASN A 206 -46.52 -0.55 21.03
C ASN A 206 -47.91 -0.64 21.71
N PRO A 207 -48.90 -1.28 21.04
CA PRO A 207 -49.08 -2.72 21.24
C PRO A 207 -49.57 -3.50 20.00
N LEU A 208 -48.83 -4.54 19.58
CA LEU A 208 -49.40 -5.70 18.87
C LEU A 208 -48.75 -7.02 19.32
N THR A 209 -48.69 -7.22 20.64
CA THR A 209 -48.29 -8.47 21.31
C THR A 209 -49.47 -9.13 22.02
N LEU A 210 -50.68 -9.05 21.45
CA LEU A 210 -51.89 -9.59 22.07
C LEU A 210 -52.87 -10.25 21.07
N LEU A 211 -52.34 -10.97 20.09
CA LEU A 211 -53.15 -11.90 19.26
C LEU A 211 -52.51 -13.29 19.06
N LEU A 212 -51.42 -13.61 19.77
CA LEU A 212 -50.74 -14.91 19.76
C LEU A 212 -50.73 -15.60 21.15
N ALA A 213 -51.76 -15.33 21.96
CA ALA A 213 -51.96 -15.97 23.27
C ALA A 213 -53.37 -16.60 23.39
N ALA A 214 -53.83 -17.30 22.34
CA ALA A 214 -55.08 -18.06 22.37
C ALA A 214 -55.00 -19.47 21.76
N PHE A 215 -53.83 -19.94 21.32
CA PHE A 215 -53.67 -21.34 20.87
C PHE A 215 -52.32 -21.89 21.31
N GLY A 216 -52.28 -22.48 22.51
CA GLY A 216 -51.15 -23.27 22.98
C GLY A 216 -51.26 -23.73 24.43
N ALA A 217 -52.03 -24.78 24.71
CA ALA A 217 -51.68 -25.87 25.64
C ALA A 217 -52.78 -26.93 25.71
N GLY A 218 -52.44 -28.18 25.39
CA GLY A 218 -53.27 -29.36 25.64
C GLY A 218 -52.93 -30.56 24.75
N ALA A 219 -52.04 -31.41 25.22
CA ALA A 219 -51.53 -32.62 24.56
C ALA A 219 -52.54 -33.79 24.51
N GLY A 220 -52.38 -34.70 23.53
CA GLY A 220 -52.82 -36.11 23.70
C GLY A 220 -53.32 -36.86 22.46
N ALA A 221 -52.43 -37.70 21.90
CA ALA A 221 -52.65 -39.07 21.37
C ALA A 221 -53.52 -39.37 20.12
N ALA A 222 -52.84 -40.09 19.20
CA ALA A 222 -53.23 -41.31 18.50
C ALA A 222 -54.12 -41.31 17.23
N SER A 223 -53.47 -41.80 16.16
CA SER A 223 -53.91 -42.82 15.18
C SER A 223 -54.99 -42.51 14.14
N GLY A 224 -54.70 -42.92 12.90
CA GLY A 224 -55.70 -43.55 12.04
C GLY A 224 -55.97 -42.89 10.68
N GLY A 225 -55.28 -43.37 9.66
CA GLY A 225 -55.92 -43.97 8.47
C GLY A 225 -56.75 -43.10 7.51
N SER A 226 -56.26 -43.11 6.26
CA SER A 226 -57.05 -43.35 5.04
C SER A 226 -58.04 -42.29 4.54
N GLY A 227 -57.74 -41.78 3.35
CA GLY A 227 -58.62 -42.10 2.21
C GLY A 227 -59.23 -40.93 1.44
N ALA A 228 -58.96 -40.98 0.13
CA ALA A 228 -59.82 -40.55 -0.98
C ALA A 228 -59.88 -39.06 -1.37
N ARG A 229 -59.15 -38.78 -2.46
CA ARG A 229 -59.63 -38.23 -3.75
C ARG A 229 -60.83 -37.26 -3.68
N ASN A 230 -60.62 -36.03 -4.15
CA ASN A 230 -61.46 -35.50 -5.23
C ASN A 230 -60.75 -34.47 -6.12
N THR A 231 -60.86 -34.79 -7.40
CA THR A 231 -60.81 -34.01 -8.64
C THR A 231 -60.76 -32.48 -8.59
N ALA A 232 -60.02 -31.98 -9.58
CA ALA A 232 -59.85 -30.61 -10.00
C ALA A 232 -61.14 -29.77 -10.04
N ALA A 233 -61.03 -28.56 -9.49
CA ALA A 233 -61.78 -27.39 -9.92
C ALA A 233 -60.87 -26.16 -9.75
N SER A 234 -60.55 -25.49 -10.87
CA SER A 234 -59.82 -24.22 -10.88
C SER A 234 -60.67 -23.13 -10.20
N PRO A 235 -60.15 -22.37 -9.22
CA PRO A 235 -60.87 -21.21 -8.74
C PRO A 235 -60.58 -20.01 -9.66
N THR A 236 -61.65 -19.50 -10.26
CA THR A 236 -61.73 -18.13 -10.80
C THR A 236 -61.28 -17.10 -9.76
N PRO A 237 -60.66 -15.98 -10.18
CA PRO A 237 -60.13 -14.99 -9.24
C PRO A 237 -61.28 -14.28 -8.49
N PRO A 238 -61.14 -14.01 -7.19
CA PRO A 238 -62.24 -13.49 -6.38
C PRO A 238 -62.46 -11.97 -6.54
N GLU A 239 -63.74 -11.57 -6.64
CA GLU A 239 -64.26 -10.22 -6.90
C GLU A 239 -63.94 -9.12 -5.86
N TRP A 240 -63.24 -9.45 -4.77
CA TRP A 240 -62.94 -8.51 -3.69
C TRP A 240 -61.91 -7.43 -4.10
N LEU A 241 -61.04 -7.74 -5.07
CA LEU A 241 -60.00 -6.81 -5.55
C LEU A 241 -60.57 -5.57 -6.24
N GLY A 242 -61.67 -5.74 -6.99
CA GLY A 242 -62.34 -4.64 -7.71
C GLY A 242 -63.09 -3.67 -6.80
N ARG A 243 -63.56 -4.15 -5.63
CA ARG A 243 -64.29 -3.32 -4.65
C ARG A 243 -63.33 -2.58 -3.70
N PHE A 244 -62.15 -3.14 -3.41
CA PHE A 244 -61.16 -2.50 -2.53
C PHE A 244 -60.46 -1.29 -3.19
N LEU A 245 -60.15 -1.38 -4.49
CA LEU A 245 -59.52 -0.28 -5.27
C LEU A 245 -60.42 0.97 -5.37
N ASN A 246 -61.74 0.81 -5.47
CA ASN A 246 -62.69 1.93 -5.50
C ASN A 246 -62.93 2.57 -4.11
N GLN A 247 -62.75 1.81 -3.03
CA GLN A 247 -62.88 2.32 -1.66
C GLN A 247 -61.62 3.10 -1.23
N PHE A 248 -60.42 2.65 -1.64
CA PHE A 248 -59.15 3.28 -1.27
C PHE A 248 -58.90 4.63 -1.96
N LEU A 249 -59.39 4.79 -3.20
CA LEU A 249 -59.38 6.06 -3.94
C LEU A 249 -60.28 7.15 -3.30
N ARG A 250 -61.22 6.77 -2.41
CA ARG A 250 -62.14 7.71 -1.72
C ARG A 250 -61.72 8.07 -0.29
N MET A 251 -60.77 7.37 0.32
CA MET A 251 -60.49 7.47 1.76
C MET A 251 -59.10 8.01 2.17
N THR A 252 -58.31 8.56 1.25
CA THR A 252 -57.05 9.22 1.64
C THR A 252 -56.89 10.58 0.98
N LYS A 253 -56.72 11.64 1.79
CA LYS A 253 -56.15 12.94 1.35
C LYS A 253 -54.65 12.80 1.04
N LEU A 254 -54.28 11.77 0.26
CA LEU A 254 -52.95 11.56 -0.34
C LEU A 254 -52.99 11.69 -1.87
N GLY A 255 -54.13 12.10 -2.42
CA GLY A 255 -54.31 12.42 -3.85
C GLY A 255 -53.70 13.74 -4.32
N GLN A 256 -52.91 14.46 -3.51
CA GLN A 256 -52.26 15.72 -3.90
C GLN A 256 -50.73 15.64 -4.02
N VAL A 257 -50.10 14.50 -3.72
CA VAL A 257 -48.63 14.31 -3.88
C VAL A 257 -48.29 13.20 -4.89
N PHE A 258 -49.23 12.30 -5.21
CA PHE A 258 -49.08 11.33 -6.29
C PHE A 258 -50.06 11.61 -7.43
N GLY A 259 -49.55 11.79 -8.65
CA GLY A 259 -50.37 12.16 -9.79
C GLY A 259 -51.32 11.03 -10.23
N VAL A 260 -52.55 11.37 -10.62
CA VAL A 260 -53.58 10.44 -11.16
C VAL A 260 -53.03 9.51 -12.25
N ARG A 261 -52.02 9.97 -13.01
CA ARG A 261 -51.34 9.16 -14.04
C ARG A 261 -50.45 8.05 -13.47
N GLN A 262 -49.81 8.26 -12.31
CA GLN A 262 -48.94 7.25 -11.66
C GLN A 262 -49.77 6.12 -11.05
N ALA A 263 -50.90 6.45 -10.41
CA ALA A 263 -51.84 5.45 -9.92
C ALA A 263 -52.42 4.61 -11.08
N ARG A 264 -52.79 5.26 -12.20
CA ARG A 264 -53.27 4.57 -13.40
C ARG A 264 -52.20 3.67 -14.04
N TYR A 265 -50.96 4.14 -14.08
CA TYR A 265 -49.82 3.35 -14.54
C TYR A 265 -49.61 2.11 -13.67
N LEU A 266 -49.58 2.28 -12.34
CA LEU A 266 -49.38 1.18 -11.40
C LEU A 266 -50.51 0.16 -11.46
N SER A 267 -51.77 0.59 -11.53
CA SER A 267 -52.91 -0.31 -11.71
C SER A 267 -52.88 -1.06 -13.04
N LYS A 268 -52.42 -0.41 -14.13
CA LYS A 268 -52.23 -1.08 -15.43
C LYS A 268 -51.16 -2.15 -15.35
N MET A 269 -50.02 -1.84 -14.73
CA MET A 269 -48.91 -2.77 -14.52
C MET A 269 -49.33 -3.97 -13.64
N ILE A 270 -50.00 -3.74 -12.51
CA ILE A 270 -50.49 -4.81 -11.63
C ILE A 270 -51.44 -5.75 -12.38
N ARG A 271 -52.38 -5.21 -13.17
CA ARG A 271 -53.26 -6.03 -14.00
C ARG A 271 -52.52 -6.90 -15.00
N MET A 272 -51.45 -6.42 -15.62
CA MET A 272 -50.63 -7.22 -16.55
C MET A 272 -50.00 -8.43 -15.85
N PHE A 273 -49.49 -8.24 -14.63
CA PHE A 273 -48.97 -9.35 -13.81
C PHE A 273 -50.06 -10.34 -13.37
N GLU A 274 -51.22 -9.85 -12.94
CA GLU A 274 -52.36 -10.70 -12.55
C GLU A 274 -52.86 -11.55 -13.74
N GLN A 275 -52.99 -10.93 -14.92
CA GLN A 275 -53.44 -11.59 -16.15
C GLN A 275 -52.41 -12.58 -16.72
N GLY A 276 -51.17 -12.58 -16.23
CA GLY A 276 -50.10 -13.46 -16.72
C GLY A 276 -49.48 -13.00 -18.04
N ASP A 277 -49.74 -11.77 -18.47
CA ASP A 277 -49.10 -11.15 -19.63
C ASP A 277 -47.69 -10.68 -19.26
N PHE A 278 -46.80 -11.63 -18.99
CA PHE A 278 -45.45 -11.33 -18.48
C PHE A 278 -44.58 -10.61 -19.50
N ALA A 279 -44.83 -10.79 -20.81
CA ALA A 279 -44.09 -10.11 -21.86
C ALA A 279 -44.36 -8.60 -21.81
N GLU A 280 -45.60 -8.17 -21.60
CA GLU A 280 -45.88 -6.74 -21.43
C GLU A 280 -45.59 -6.28 -20.00
N ALA A 281 -45.88 -7.10 -18.98
CA ALA A 281 -45.66 -6.75 -17.58
C ALA A 281 -44.19 -6.39 -17.26
N LEU A 282 -43.22 -7.16 -17.76
CA LEU A 282 -41.78 -6.91 -17.52
C LEU A 282 -41.24 -5.65 -18.24
N ARG A 283 -41.96 -5.12 -19.23
CA ARG A 283 -41.66 -3.82 -19.87
C ARG A 283 -41.99 -2.65 -18.96
N HIS A 284 -43.06 -2.80 -18.17
CA HIS A 284 -43.62 -1.76 -17.30
C HIS A 284 -43.26 -1.95 -15.82
N ALA A 285 -42.64 -3.07 -15.45
CA ALA A 285 -42.27 -3.39 -14.09
C ALA A 285 -41.33 -2.36 -13.48
N LEU A 286 -41.60 -1.98 -12.22
CA LEU A 286 -40.79 -1.04 -11.44
C LEU A 286 -39.93 -1.82 -10.42
N PRO A 287 -38.62 -1.57 -10.37
CA PRO A 287 -37.75 -2.18 -9.36
C PRO A 287 -38.10 -1.67 -7.95
N LEU A 288 -38.08 -2.57 -6.96
CA LEU A 288 -38.30 -2.21 -5.55
C LEU A 288 -36.98 -1.79 -4.92
N ALA A 289 -36.85 -0.55 -4.41
CA ALA A 289 -35.66 -0.19 -3.64
C ALA A 289 -35.54 -1.11 -2.42
N GLY A 290 -34.38 -1.76 -2.26
CA GLY A 290 -34.14 -2.74 -1.19
C GLY A 290 -34.40 -2.15 0.20
N ALA A 291 -35.14 -2.90 1.02
CA ALA A 291 -35.44 -2.54 2.40
C ALA A 291 -34.26 -2.75 3.36
N ASP A 292 -33.20 -3.44 2.91
CA ASP A 292 -32.03 -3.77 3.72
C ASP A 292 -30.88 -2.80 3.42
N GLY A 293 -30.50 -2.03 4.43
CA GLY A 293 -29.50 -0.97 4.32
C GLY A 293 -28.11 -1.48 3.94
N GLY A 294 -27.41 -0.70 3.12
CA GLY A 294 -25.96 -0.85 2.90
C GLY A 294 -25.50 -0.86 1.45
N ALA A 295 -25.94 0.06 0.59
CA ALA A 295 -25.23 0.40 -0.65
C ALA A 295 -25.57 1.83 -1.10
N SER A 296 -24.54 2.60 -1.45
CA SER A 296 -24.62 4.00 -1.90
C SER A 296 -25.17 4.13 -3.32
N ASN A 297 -26.46 3.83 -3.52
CA ASN A 297 -27.39 4.46 -4.48
C ASN A 297 -28.76 3.77 -4.34
N PRO A 298 -29.88 4.47 -4.02
CA PRO A 298 -31.18 3.82 -3.88
C PRO A 298 -31.83 3.40 -5.21
N TRP A 299 -31.15 3.57 -6.36
CA TRP A 299 -31.70 3.31 -7.69
C TRP A 299 -30.64 2.72 -8.63
N PRO A 300 -30.96 1.67 -9.41
CA PRO A 300 -30.02 1.07 -10.35
C PRO A 300 -29.66 2.04 -11.49
N ALA A 301 -28.39 1.97 -11.91
CA ALA A 301 -27.88 2.61 -13.10
C ALA A 301 -28.58 2.03 -14.34
N PHE A 302 -29.41 2.83 -15.01
CA PHE A 302 -29.86 2.52 -16.35
C PHE A 302 -28.66 2.42 -17.28
N GLY A 303 -28.39 1.26 -17.87
CA GLY A 303 -27.78 1.05 -19.20
C GLY A 303 -26.68 2.01 -19.71
N LEU A 304 -25.89 2.62 -18.83
CA LEU A 304 -24.85 3.59 -19.14
C LEU A 304 -23.57 3.16 -18.41
N PRO A 305 -22.43 3.05 -19.13
CA PRO A 305 -21.16 2.66 -18.52
C PRO A 305 -20.76 3.72 -17.49
N SER A 306 -20.90 3.38 -16.22
CA SER A 306 -20.45 4.24 -15.12
C SER A 306 -19.02 3.83 -14.79
N ARG A 307 -18.07 4.58 -15.38
CA ARG A 307 -16.64 4.54 -15.07
C ARG A 307 -16.46 5.05 -13.64
N ARG A 308 -15.93 4.24 -12.71
CA ARG A 308 -15.51 4.73 -11.38
C ARG A 308 -14.14 5.39 -11.52
N ASP A 309 -14.13 6.65 -11.97
CA ASP A 309 -12.88 7.43 -12.10
C ASP A 309 -12.59 8.33 -10.89
N SER A 310 -13.28 8.21 -9.75
CA SER A 310 -12.96 9.03 -8.57
C SER A 310 -13.24 8.37 -7.22
N LEU A 311 -12.20 8.20 -6.41
CA LEU A 311 -12.26 7.91 -4.97
C LEU A 311 -12.45 9.23 -4.19
N GLN A 312 -13.69 9.70 -4.07
CA GLN A 312 -14.04 10.63 -2.99
C GLN A 312 -14.31 9.84 -1.71
N ILE A 313 -13.43 9.99 -0.72
CA ILE A 313 -13.68 9.53 0.65
C ILE A 313 -14.80 10.40 1.22
N ARG A 314 -16.00 9.84 1.37
CA ARG A 314 -17.04 10.44 2.20
C ARG A 314 -16.84 9.97 3.64
N PRO A 315 -16.46 10.86 4.57
CA PRO A 315 -16.39 10.52 5.99
C PRO A 315 -17.77 10.07 6.46
N GLY A 316 -17.81 9.09 7.36
CA GLY A 316 -19.04 8.44 7.83
C GLY A 316 -20.15 9.44 8.18
N GLN A 317 -21.22 9.38 7.40
CA GLN A 317 -22.54 9.87 7.78
C GLN A 317 -23.51 8.71 7.58
N ASN A 318 -23.81 8.01 8.67
CA ASN A 318 -25.06 7.27 8.78
C ASN A 318 -26.18 8.30 8.88
N ALA A 319 -26.58 8.87 7.75
CA ALA A 319 -27.87 9.53 7.63
C ALA A 319 -28.90 8.44 7.26
N PRO A 320 -30.02 8.30 7.99
CA PRO A 320 -31.08 7.37 7.61
C PRO A 320 -31.69 7.84 6.30
N GLY A 321 -31.30 7.19 5.20
CA GLY A 321 -31.93 7.39 3.89
C GLY A 321 -33.39 6.99 3.97
N SER A 322 -34.30 7.93 3.73
CA SER A 322 -35.73 7.67 3.64
C SER A 322 -35.99 6.59 2.59
N ALA A 323 -36.46 5.42 3.04
CA ALA A 323 -37.15 4.48 2.20
C ALA A 323 -38.26 5.22 1.43
N LEU A 324 -38.49 4.81 0.18
CA LEU A 324 -39.60 5.26 -0.64
C LEU A 324 -40.88 5.34 0.22
N GLY A 325 -41.48 6.51 0.31
CA GLY A 325 -42.81 6.71 0.88
C GLY A 325 -43.92 6.11 -0.01
N LEU A 326 -43.69 4.94 -0.59
CA LEU A 326 -44.76 4.03 -0.98
C LEU A 326 -45.29 3.48 0.34
N GLY A 327 -46.56 3.74 0.67
CA GLY A 327 -47.13 3.24 1.93
C GLY A 327 -46.79 1.76 2.11
N VAL A 328 -46.39 1.36 3.32
CA VAL A 328 -45.88 0.01 3.68
C VAL A 328 -46.67 -1.12 3.00
N ASN A 329 -48.00 -0.99 2.97
CA ASN A 329 -48.91 -1.97 2.37
C ASN A 329 -48.78 -2.11 0.83
N LEU A 330 -48.38 -1.06 0.11
CA LEU A 330 -48.18 -1.12 -1.34
C LEU A 330 -46.87 -1.82 -1.71
N TYR A 331 -45.83 -1.60 -0.91
CA TYR A 331 -44.54 -2.27 -1.09
C TYR A 331 -44.67 -3.78 -0.87
N GLU A 332 -45.30 -4.19 0.24
CA GLU A 332 -45.57 -5.61 0.53
C GLU A 332 -46.41 -6.28 -0.57
N ASN A 333 -47.42 -5.57 -1.09
CA ASN A 333 -48.26 -6.09 -2.17
C ASN A 333 -47.46 -6.26 -3.48
N LEU A 334 -46.63 -5.28 -3.87
CA LEU A 334 -45.75 -5.41 -5.05
C LEU A 334 -44.73 -6.55 -4.88
N GLN A 335 -44.18 -6.72 -3.68
CA GLN A 335 -43.29 -7.84 -3.38
C GLN A 335 -44.00 -9.19 -3.54
N GLN A 336 -45.23 -9.32 -3.05
CA GLN A 336 -46.06 -10.52 -3.24
C GLN A 336 -46.37 -10.77 -4.72
N ILE A 337 -46.72 -9.73 -5.48
CA ILE A 337 -46.97 -9.83 -6.92
C ILE A 337 -45.72 -10.35 -7.64
N TYR A 338 -44.55 -9.77 -7.39
CA TYR A 338 -43.30 -10.22 -8.03
C TYR A 338 -42.88 -11.63 -7.61
N ARG A 339 -43.07 -12.01 -6.34
CA ARG A 339 -42.84 -13.39 -5.86
C ARG A 339 -43.79 -14.39 -6.55
N SER A 340 -45.06 -14.03 -6.73
CA SER A 340 -46.02 -14.86 -7.45
C SER A 340 -45.70 -14.97 -8.95
N ALA A 341 -45.23 -13.88 -9.56
CA ALA A 341 -44.79 -13.85 -10.94
C ALA A 341 -43.55 -14.73 -11.15
N PHE A 342 -42.58 -14.66 -10.23
CA PHE A 342 -41.43 -15.54 -10.20
C PHE A 342 -41.85 -17.02 -10.18
N ALA A 343 -42.72 -17.43 -9.25
CA ALA A 343 -43.18 -18.82 -9.15
C ALA A 343 -43.90 -19.29 -10.43
N ARG A 344 -44.70 -18.41 -11.07
CA ARG A 344 -45.38 -18.72 -12.34
C ARG A 344 -44.40 -18.84 -13.51
N LEU A 345 -43.38 -17.99 -13.58
CA LEU A 345 -42.35 -18.02 -14.62
C LEU A 345 -41.45 -19.26 -14.46
N GLU A 346 -41.09 -19.62 -13.23
CA GLU A 346 -40.36 -20.85 -12.91
C GLU A 346 -41.15 -22.10 -13.35
N ALA A 347 -42.44 -22.18 -12.98
CA ALA A 347 -43.33 -23.28 -13.39
C ALA A 347 -43.50 -23.37 -14.92
N ALA A 348 -43.41 -22.25 -15.63
CA ALA A 348 -43.48 -22.19 -17.09
C ALA A 348 -42.13 -22.45 -17.79
N GLY A 349 -41.05 -22.69 -17.04
CA GLY A 349 -39.70 -22.91 -17.59
C GLY A 349 -39.04 -21.65 -18.18
N ARG A 350 -39.59 -20.46 -17.92
CA ARG A 350 -39.05 -19.16 -18.39
C ARG A 350 -37.98 -18.66 -17.43
N ILE A 351 -36.86 -19.38 -17.37
CA ILE A 351 -35.80 -19.22 -16.36
C ILE A 351 -35.19 -17.82 -16.38
N ASP A 352 -34.81 -17.31 -17.54
CA ASP A 352 -34.11 -16.03 -17.67
C ASP A 352 -34.98 -14.85 -17.19
N GLU A 353 -36.29 -14.91 -17.46
CA GLU A 353 -37.25 -13.91 -16.97
C GLU A 353 -37.52 -14.04 -15.47
N ALA A 354 -37.61 -15.26 -14.94
CA ALA A 354 -37.73 -15.50 -13.50
C ALA A 354 -36.49 -14.96 -12.75
N ALA A 355 -35.29 -15.18 -13.29
CA ALA A 355 -34.06 -14.65 -12.77
C ALA A 355 -34.02 -13.11 -12.80
N PHE A 356 -34.57 -12.49 -13.86
CA PHE A 356 -34.73 -11.03 -13.94
C PHE A 356 -35.64 -10.49 -12.85
N VAL A 357 -36.76 -11.15 -12.55
CA VAL A 357 -37.65 -10.75 -11.45
C VAL A 357 -36.89 -10.76 -10.12
N LEU A 358 -36.09 -11.79 -9.83
CA LEU A 358 -35.29 -11.85 -8.61
C LEU A 358 -34.19 -10.77 -8.57
N ALA A 359 -33.42 -10.62 -9.65
CA ALA A 359 -32.23 -9.76 -9.70
C ALA A 359 -32.53 -8.26 -9.83
N GLU A 360 -33.56 -7.89 -10.60
CA GLU A 360 -33.87 -6.49 -10.94
C GLU A 360 -35.11 -5.97 -10.22
N LEU A 361 -36.16 -6.79 -10.05
CA LEU A 361 -37.41 -6.30 -9.45
C LEU A 361 -37.42 -6.44 -7.93
N LEU A 362 -36.90 -7.56 -7.42
CA LEU A 362 -36.85 -7.88 -5.99
C LEU A 362 -35.49 -7.59 -5.35
N HIS A 363 -34.44 -7.33 -6.14
CA HIS A 363 -33.05 -7.16 -5.68
C HIS A 363 -32.51 -8.31 -4.80
N ALA A 364 -33.05 -9.52 -4.96
CA ALA A 364 -32.62 -10.72 -4.28
C ALA A 364 -31.43 -11.37 -5.04
N ASN A 365 -30.30 -10.66 -5.11
CA ASN A 365 -29.15 -11.05 -5.96
C ASN A 365 -28.60 -12.44 -5.64
N GLU A 366 -28.43 -12.80 -4.37
CA GLU A 366 -27.95 -14.14 -3.98
C GLU A 366 -28.94 -15.25 -4.39
N GLU A 367 -30.24 -14.97 -4.24
CA GLU A 367 -31.30 -15.90 -4.64
C GLU A 367 -31.37 -16.07 -6.16
N ALA A 368 -31.20 -14.99 -6.91
CA ALA A 368 -31.13 -15.01 -8.37
C ALA A 368 -29.94 -15.86 -8.87
N VAL A 369 -28.76 -15.68 -8.25
CA VAL A 369 -27.56 -16.47 -8.56
C VAL A 369 -27.76 -17.95 -8.24
N ALA A 370 -28.33 -18.27 -7.07
CA ALA A 370 -28.64 -19.66 -6.70
C ALA A 370 -29.73 -20.28 -7.61
N PHE A 371 -30.67 -19.48 -8.09
CA PHE A 371 -31.70 -19.91 -9.05
C PHE A 371 -31.08 -20.22 -10.42
N LEU A 372 -30.25 -19.33 -10.96
CA LEU A 372 -29.54 -19.55 -12.23
C LEU A 372 -28.65 -20.79 -12.18
N GLU A 373 -27.98 -21.03 -11.05
CA GLU A 373 -27.18 -22.22 -10.83
C GLU A 373 -28.00 -23.50 -10.88
N ARG A 374 -29.13 -23.57 -10.15
CA ARG A 374 -30.03 -24.74 -10.14
C ARG A 374 -30.54 -25.10 -11.53
N HIS A 375 -30.69 -24.11 -12.41
CA HIS A 375 -31.12 -24.30 -13.80
C HIS A 375 -29.96 -24.40 -14.82
N GLY A 376 -28.71 -24.59 -14.35
CA GLY A 376 -27.56 -24.83 -15.21
C GLY A 376 -27.05 -23.60 -15.97
N ARG A 377 -27.52 -22.40 -15.64
CA ARG A 377 -27.04 -21.12 -16.22
C ARG A 377 -25.79 -20.61 -15.49
N LEU A 378 -24.78 -21.48 -15.37
CA LEU A 378 -23.62 -21.30 -14.49
C LEU A 378 -22.80 -20.04 -14.83
N ARG A 379 -22.58 -19.78 -16.13
CA ARG A 379 -21.83 -18.59 -16.57
C ARG A 379 -22.56 -17.29 -16.23
N LEU A 380 -23.87 -17.21 -16.47
CA LEU A 380 -24.68 -16.04 -16.12
C LEU A 380 -24.74 -15.83 -14.60
N ALA A 381 -24.80 -16.91 -13.83
CA ALA A 381 -24.73 -16.85 -12.37
C ALA A 381 -23.39 -16.27 -11.89
N ALA A 382 -22.27 -16.65 -12.52
CA ALA A 382 -20.94 -16.13 -12.20
C ALA A 382 -20.77 -14.65 -12.59
N GLU A 383 -21.16 -14.29 -13.83
CA GLU A 383 -21.13 -12.91 -14.32
C GLU A 383 -22.00 -11.99 -13.45
N MET A 384 -23.20 -12.43 -13.06
CA MET A 384 -24.08 -11.68 -12.17
C MET A 384 -23.47 -11.56 -10.76
N ALA A 385 -22.93 -12.64 -10.19
CA ALA A 385 -22.33 -12.60 -8.87
C ALA A 385 -21.15 -11.62 -8.79
N GLU A 386 -20.29 -11.62 -9.80
CA GLU A 386 -19.15 -10.72 -9.88
C GLU A 386 -19.59 -9.26 -10.08
N ALA A 387 -20.50 -9.01 -11.02
CA ALA A 387 -20.97 -7.65 -11.31
C ALA A 387 -21.79 -7.02 -10.17
N ARG A 388 -22.42 -7.84 -9.33
CA ARG A 388 -23.15 -7.40 -8.13
C ARG A 388 -22.27 -7.32 -6.88
N GLU A 389 -20.96 -7.51 -7.01
CA GLU A 389 -19.99 -7.47 -5.91
C GLU A 389 -20.42 -8.37 -4.72
N LEU A 390 -20.99 -9.56 -5.02
CA LEU A 390 -21.40 -10.53 -3.99
C LEU A 390 -20.21 -11.01 -3.13
N PRO A 391 -20.43 -11.67 -1.98
CA PRO A 391 -19.34 -12.17 -1.15
C PRO A 391 -18.29 -12.94 -1.96
N PRO A 392 -16.98 -12.61 -1.84
CA PRO A 392 -15.95 -13.13 -2.74
C PRO A 392 -15.89 -14.66 -2.85
N GLY A 393 -16.15 -15.39 -1.77
CA GLY A 393 -16.19 -16.85 -1.80
C GLY A 393 -17.32 -17.40 -2.67
N LEU A 394 -18.45 -16.69 -2.79
CA LEU A 394 -19.54 -17.04 -3.71
C LEU A 394 -19.13 -16.77 -5.16
N ILE A 395 -18.49 -15.63 -5.45
CA ILE A 395 -18.00 -15.30 -6.79
C ILE A 395 -17.01 -16.36 -7.30
N VAL A 396 -16.01 -16.70 -6.49
CA VAL A 396 -15.01 -17.72 -6.81
C VAL A 396 -15.68 -19.08 -7.06
N ARG A 397 -16.65 -19.45 -6.21
CA ARG A 397 -17.44 -20.67 -6.39
C ARG A 397 -18.19 -20.68 -7.74
N GLN A 398 -18.87 -19.59 -8.10
CA GLN A 398 -19.63 -19.56 -9.34
C GLN A 398 -18.75 -19.61 -10.59
N TRP A 399 -17.64 -18.89 -10.61
CA TRP A 399 -16.68 -18.98 -11.73
C TRP A 399 -16.07 -20.38 -11.86
N PHE A 400 -15.78 -21.03 -10.72
CA PHE A 400 -15.28 -22.40 -10.71
C PHE A 400 -16.32 -23.38 -11.26
N LEU A 401 -17.58 -23.29 -10.81
CA LEU A 401 -18.67 -24.13 -11.34
C LEU A 401 -18.96 -23.84 -12.82
N ALA A 402 -18.79 -22.60 -13.27
CA ALA A 402 -18.91 -22.23 -14.69
C ALA A 402 -17.78 -22.78 -15.57
N GLY A 403 -16.77 -23.44 -15.00
CA GLY A 403 -15.65 -24.05 -15.71
C GLY A 403 -14.44 -23.13 -15.92
N ASP A 404 -14.47 -21.90 -15.41
CA ASP A 404 -13.36 -20.94 -15.52
C ASP A 404 -12.55 -20.92 -14.20
N ALA A 405 -11.78 -21.99 -13.99
CA ALA A 405 -10.92 -22.11 -12.81
C ALA A 405 -9.81 -21.05 -12.77
N GLY A 406 -9.39 -20.53 -13.94
CA GLY A 406 -8.39 -19.47 -14.05
C GLY A 406 -8.90 -18.16 -13.44
N ARG A 407 -10.07 -17.68 -13.89
CA ARG A 407 -10.71 -16.46 -13.34
C ARG A 407 -11.06 -16.64 -11.86
N ALA A 408 -11.55 -17.81 -11.47
CA ALA A 408 -11.82 -18.12 -10.06
C ALA A 408 -10.57 -17.99 -9.19
N ALA A 409 -9.42 -18.54 -9.63
CA ALA A 409 -8.16 -18.46 -8.91
C ALA A 409 -7.62 -17.02 -8.85
N GLU A 410 -7.71 -16.25 -9.94
CA GLU A 410 -7.30 -14.83 -9.96
C GLU A 410 -8.10 -13.98 -8.98
N ILE A 411 -9.43 -14.12 -8.96
CA ILE A 411 -10.30 -13.44 -8.00
C ILE A 411 -9.96 -13.89 -6.58
N ALA A 412 -9.78 -15.19 -6.35
CA ALA A 412 -9.46 -15.72 -5.03
C ALA A 412 -8.11 -15.23 -4.50
N ARG A 413 -7.08 -15.10 -5.36
CA ARG A 413 -5.79 -14.49 -5.01
C ARG A 413 -5.94 -13.02 -4.63
N ARG A 414 -6.71 -12.26 -5.42
CA ARG A 414 -6.96 -10.84 -5.16
C ARG A 414 -7.70 -10.60 -3.83
N THR A 415 -8.67 -11.44 -3.49
CA THR A 415 -9.56 -11.20 -2.34
C THR A 415 -9.29 -12.12 -1.13
N GLY A 416 -8.35 -13.06 -1.23
CA GLY A 416 -8.08 -14.07 -0.18
C GLY A 416 -9.22 -15.07 0.05
N ALA A 417 -10.03 -15.37 -0.98
CA ALA A 417 -11.34 -16.03 -0.79
C ALA A 417 -11.38 -17.55 -1.03
N PHE A 418 -10.23 -18.21 -1.20
CA PHE A 418 -10.18 -19.66 -1.43
C PHE A 418 -10.85 -20.48 -0.31
N ALA A 419 -10.56 -20.17 0.96
CA ALA A 419 -11.06 -20.93 2.10
C ALA A 419 -12.61 -20.91 2.17
N ASP A 420 -13.22 -19.74 2.02
CA ASP A 420 -14.68 -19.58 2.00
C ASP A 420 -15.29 -20.33 0.78
N ALA A 421 -14.70 -20.17 -0.41
CA ALA A 421 -15.17 -20.83 -1.61
C ALA A 421 -15.13 -22.36 -1.51
N VAL A 422 -14.02 -22.94 -1.03
CA VAL A 422 -13.88 -24.39 -0.80
C VAL A 422 -14.91 -24.87 0.22
N THR A 423 -15.08 -24.16 1.33
CA THR A 423 -16.06 -24.54 2.37
C THR A 423 -17.49 -24.56 1.82
N ARG A 424 -17.87 -23.56 1.01
CA ARG A 424 -19.19 -23.51 0.36
C ARG A 424 -19.39 -24.64 -0.65
N LEU A 425 -18.34 -24.95 -1.41
CA LEU A 425 -18.37 -25.98 -2.43
C LEU A 425 -18.43 -27.38 -1.79
N GLU A 426 -17.61 -27.69 -0.79
CA GLU A 426 -17.61 -28.99 -0.08
C GLU A 426 -18.94 -29.32 0.62
N ARG A 427 -19.72 -28.30 1.01
CA ARG A 427 -21.08 -28.48 1.55
C ARG A 427 -22.10 -28.97 0.52
N THR A 428 -21.90 -28.65 -0.76
CA THR A 428 -22.85 -28.93 -1.84
C THR A 428 -22.36 -30.05 -2.76
N ASP A 429 -21.07 -30.02 -3.12
CA ASP A 429 -20.37 -31.01 -3.93
C ASP A 429 -18.91 -31.16 -3.46
N LYS A 430 -18.64 -32.28 -2.77
CA LYS A 430 -17.30 -32.61 -2.26
C LYS A 430 -16.25 -32.78 -3.36
N LYS A 431 -16.63 -33.28 -4.54
CA LYS A 431 -15.68 -33.55 -5.64
C LYS A 431 -15.17 -32.24 -6.24
N HIS A 432 -16.08 -31.31 -6.52
CA HIS A 432 -15.70 -29.96 -6.96
C HIS A 432 -14.94 -29.23 -5.85
N GLY A 433 -15.34 -29.41 -4.58
CA GLY A 433 -14.62 -28.92 -3.39
C GLY A 433 -13.15 -29.34 -3.36
N HIS A 434 -12.88 -30.65 -3.50
CA HIS A 434 -11.52 -31.19 -3.55
C HIS A 434 -10.74 -30.66 -4.76
N THR A 435 -11.39 -30.49 -5.91
CA THR A 435 -10.72 -29.97 -7.11
C THR A 435 -10.28 -28.51 -6.91
N LEU A 436 -11.16 -27.66 -6.36
CA LEU A 436 -10.80 -26.27 -6.03
C LEU A 436 -9.73 -26.20 -4.94
N ARG A 437 -9.76 -27.11 -3.96
CA ARG A 437 -8.73 -27.25 -2.93
C ARG A 437 -7.35 -27.56 -3.53
N MET A 438 -7.29 -28.41 -4.56
CA MET A 438 -6.03 -28.67 -5.28
C MET A 438 -5.54 -27.46 -6.09
N VAL A 439 -6.45 -26.69 -6.71
CA VAL A 439 -6.09 -25.41 -7.37
C VAL A 439 -5.54 -24.40 -6.36
N TRP A 440 -6.16 -24.32 -5.18
CA TRP A 440 -5.67 -23.48 -4.09
C TRP A 440 -4.28 -23.91 -3.60
N ALA A 441 -4.09 -25.21 -3.32
CA ALA A 441 -2.80 -25.74 -2.90
C ALA A 441 -1.71 -25.51 -3.96
N GLY A 442 -2.01 -25.73 -5.24
CA GLY A 442 -1.09 -25.43 -6.35
C GLY A 442 -0.74 -23.94 -6.43
N THR A 443 -1.69 -23.05 -6.13
CA THR A 443 -1.44 -21.60 -6.05
C THR A 443 -0.49 -21.24 -4.90
N LEU A 444 -0.70 -21.81 -3.70
CA LEU A 444 0.18 -21.60 -2.55
C LEU A 444 1.60 -22.14 -2.80
N ALA A 445 1.71 -23.33 -3.40
CA ALA A 445 3.01 -23.87 -3.81
C ALA A 445 3.68 -22.98 -4.87
N GLY A 446 2.88 -22.44 -5.82
CA GLY A 446 3.30 -21.45 -6.78
C GLY A 446 3.82 -20.17 -6.15
N GLN A 447 3.29 -19.75 -4.99
CA GLN A 447 3.77 -18.61 -4.19
C GLN A 447 5.06 -18.91 -3.41
N GLY A 448 5.40 -20.19 -3.22
CA GLY A 448 6.47 -20.64 -2.34
C GLY A 448 6.01 -20.97 -0.92
N ASP A 449 4.73 -20.80 -0.60
CA ASP A 449 4.14 -21.25 0.67
C ASP A 449 3.76 -22.73 0.62
N TYR A 450 4.78 -23.56 0.51
CA TYR A 450 4.64 -25.02 0.49
C TYR A 450 4.08 -25.58 1.80
N SER A 451 4.27 -24.90 2.93
CA SER A 451 3.70 -25.33 4.22
C SER A 451 2.17 -25.28 4.17
N ALA A 452 1.63 -24.12 3.81
CA ALA A 452 0.19 -23.99 3.64
C ALA A 452 -0.32 -24.89 2.51
N ALA A 453 0.42 -25.02 1.41
CA ALA A 453 0.03 -25.89 0.30
C ALA A 453 -0.14 -27.36 0.73
N VAL A 454 0.78 -27.89 1.54
CA VAL A 454 0.70 -29.25 2.10
C VAL A 454 -0.54 -29.39 2.98
N ASP A 455 -0.80 -28.43 3.87
CA ASP A 455 -1.97 -28.48 4.76
C ASP A 455 -3.30 -28.49 4.01
N ILE A 456 -3.38 -27.73 2.92
CA ILE A 456 -4.57 -27.66 2.08
C ILE A 456 -4.75 -28.93 1.25
N ALA A 457 -3.68 -29.49 0.67
CA ALA A 457 -3.74 -30.66 -0.21
C ALA A 457 -3.82 -32.01 0.53
N TRP A 458 -3.24 -32.13 1.73
CA TRP A 458 -3.13 -33.41 2.46
C TRP A 458 -4.45 -34.16 2.69
N PRO A 459 -5.58 -33.50 3.00
CA PRO A 459 -6.87 -34.18 3.16
C PRO A 459 -7.38 -34.87 1.90
N VAL A 460 -6.89 -34.47 0.71
CA VAL A 460 -7.27 -35.02 -0.59
C VAL A 460 -6.33 -36.18 -0.95
N PRO A 461 -6.81 -37.43 -1.07
CA PRO A 461 -5.95 -38.58 -1.35
C PRO A 461 -5.05 -38.41 -2.59
N GLU A 462 -5.60 -37.84 -3.67
CA GLU A 462 -4.90 -37.57 -4.92
C GLU A 462 -3.78 -36.53 -4.76
N GLY A 463 -3.88 -35.64 -3.76
CA GLY A 463 -2.90 -34.61 -3.47
C GLY A 463 -1.67 -35.11 -2.72
N ARG A 464 -1.72 -36.28 -2.07
CA ARG A 464 -0.64 -36.74 -1.18
C ARG A 464 0.70 -36.91 -1.90
N ALA A 465 0.70 -37.46 -3.11
CA ALA A 465 1.91 -37.59 -3.93
C ALA A 465 2.62 -36.24 -4.16
N LEU A 466 1.86 -35.20 -4.49
CA LEU A 466 2.37 -33.83 -4.67
C LEU A 466 2.89 -33.24 -3.35
N THR A 467 2.19 -33.49 -2.23
CA THR A 467 2.63 -32.98 -0.93
C THR A 467 3.98 -33.53 -0.50
N HIS A 468 4.29 -34.81 -0.77
CA HIS A 468 5.61 -35.36 -0.48
C HIS A 468 6.72 -34.63 -1.26
N GLU A 469 6.45 -34.25 -2.51
CA GLU A 469 7.39 -33.48 -3.31
C GLU A 469 7.63 -32.08 -2.72
N TRP A 470 6.56 -31.40 -2.31
CA TRP A 470 6.66 -30.08 -1.66
C TRP A 470 7.37 -30.15 -0.31
N ILE A 471 7.10 -31.18 0.50
CA ILE A 471 7.82 -31.44 1.75
C ILE A 471 9.32 -31.56 1.47
N ARG A 472 9.71 -32.37 0.47
CA ARG A 472 11.12 -32.52 0.09
C ARG A 472 11.75 -31.18 -0.32
N ARG A 473 11.07 -30.40 -1.17
CA ARG A 473 11.51 -29.07 -1.62
C ARG A 473 11.77 -28.11 -0.45
N VAL A 474 10.87 -28.05 0.52
CA VAL A 474 11.05 -27.20 1.71
C VAL A 474 12.19 -27.69 2.58
N LEU A 475 12.37 -29.01 2.73
CA LEU A 475 13.49 -29.56 3.48
C LEU A 475 14.84 -29.26 2.80
N GLU A 476 14.89 -29.20 1.47
CA GLU A 476 16.07 -28.78 0.70
C GLU A 476 16.38 -27.27 0.85
N LEU A 477 15.35 -26.42 1.05
CA LEU A 477 15.53 -24.99 1.32
C LEU A 477 16.28 -24.73 2.64
N GLY A 478 16.01 -25.54 3.66
CA GLY A 478 16.60 -25.38 4.99
C GLY A 478 15.99 -24.25 5.83
N GLY A 479 16.64 -23.92 6.95
CA GLY A 479 16.20 -22.84 7.83
C GLY A 479 14.93 -23.13 8.64
N ALA A 480 14.30 -22.06 9.13
CA ALA A 480 13.07 -22.16 9.93
C ALA A 480 11.87 -22.78 9.19
N PRO A 481 11.63 -22.52 7.88
CA PRO A 481 10.57 -23.21 7.14
C PRO A 481 10.76 -24.73 7.07
N ALA A 482 11.99 -25.20 6.80
CA ALA A 482 12.34 -26.63 6.82
C ALA A 482 12.10 -27.27 8.18
N ALA A 483 12.49 -26.58 9.25
CA ALA A 483 12.24 -27.01 10.61
C ALA A 483 10.74 -27.21 10.90
N ARG A 484 9.87 -26.25 10.56
CA ARG A 484 8.41 -26.42 10.73
C ARG A 484 7.89 -27.60 9.92
N MET A 485 8.33 -27.71 8.66
CA MET A 485 7.91 -28.79 7.77
C MET A 485 8.36 -30.17 8.27
N LEU A 486 9.52 -30.26 8.92
CA LEU A 486 10.01 -31.51 9.52
C LEU A 486 9.09 -32.00 10.64
N ALA A 487 8.66 -31.10 11.53
CA ALA A 487 7.68 -31.41 12.56
C ALA A 487 6.32 -31.79 11.95
N ARG A 488 5.90 -31.07 10.90
CA ARG A 488 4.64 -31.34 10.20
C ARG A 488 4.64 -32.71 9.53
N ARG A 489 5.72 -33.09 8.84
CA ARG A 489 5.88 -34.41 8.21
C ARG A 489 5.70 -35.55 9.23
N LEU A 490 6.24 -35.40 10.44
CA LEU A 490 6.06 -36.40 11.50
C LEU A 490 4.59 -36.59 11.90
N ALA A 491 3.83 -35.50 11.96
CA ALA A 491 2.42 -35.54 12.32
C ALA A 491 1.55 -36.15 11.21
N LEU A 492 1.89 -35.88 9.95
CA LEU A 492 1.19 -36.38 8.77
C LEU A 492 1.54 -37.85 8.47
N GLU A 493 2.80 -38.24 8.67
CA GLU A 493 3.35 -39.56 8.36
C GLU A 493 4.17 -40.11 9.56
N PRO A 494 3.53 -40.75 10.54
CA PRO A 494 4.23 -41.31 11.69
C PRO A 494 5.34 -42.32 11.32
N ASP A 495 5.16 -43.06 10.22
CA ASP A 495 6.14 -44.05 9.73
C ASP A 495 7.44 -43.41 9.21
N SER A 496 7.44 -42.09 8.93
CA SER A 496 8.63 -41.34 8.52
C SER A 496 9.60 -41.03 9.67
N PHE A 497 9.27 -41.44 10.90
CA PHE A 497 10.03 -41.11 12.10
C PHE A 497 11.54 -41.42 12.02
N PRO A 498 12.03 -42.54 11.45
CA PRO A 498 13.47 -42.79 11.35
C PRO A 498 14.25 -41.69 10.60
N ASP A 499 13.77 -41.26 9.42
CA ASP A 499 14.36 -40.18 8.61
C ASP A 499 14.16 -38.81 9.29
N VAL A 500 12.96 -38.56 9.82
CA VAL A 500 12.69 -37.32 10.56
C VAL A 500 13.61 -37.18 11.77
N ARG A 501 13.84 -38.26 12.51
CA ARG A 501 14.71 -38.28 13.69
C ARG A 501 16.15 -37.92 13.33
N GLU A 502 16.69 -38.48 12.26
CA GLU A 502 18.06 -38.19 11.80
C GLU A 502 18.22 -36.69 11.47
N ARG A 503 17.30 -36.14 10.67
CA ARG A 503 17.30 -34.71 10.32
C ARG A 503 17.07 -33.81 11.52
N ALA A 504 16.20 -34.20 12.44
CA ALA A 504 15.93 -33.46 13.67
C ALA A 504 17.17 -33.45 14.57
N GLN A 505 17.89 -34.57 14.69
CA GLN A 505 19.13 -34.62 15.45
C GLN A 505 20.21 -33.72 14.84
N ALA A 506 20.35 -33.70 13.52
CA ALA A 506 21.26 -32.79 12.82
C ALA A 506 20.91 -31.30 13.06
N LEU A 507 19.61 -30.96 13.05
CA LEU A 507 19.14 -29.61 13.38
C LEU A 507 19.40 -29.24 14.86
N LEU A 508 19.08 -30.16 15.78
CA LEU A 508 19.17 -29.92 17.22
C LEU A 508 20.62 -29.86 17.72
N GLY A 509 21.53 -30.63 17.12
CA GLY A 509 22.95 -30.63 17.45
C GLY A 509 23.81 -29.68 16.59
N GLY A 510 23.20 -28.87 15.73
CA GLY A 510 23.93 -27.93 14.87
C GLY A 510 24.30 -26.62 15.58
N ASP A 511 24.97 -25.73 14.85
CA ASP A 511 25.55 -24.48 15.38
C ASP A 511 24.49 -23.47 15.91
N ALA A 512 24.93 -22.45 16.65
CA ALA A 512 24.11 -21.38 17.23
C ALA A 512 23.24 -20.64 16.20
N GLU A 513 23.67 -20.55 14.94
CA GLU A 513 22.89 -19.97 13.85
C GLU A 513 21.57 -20.70 13.58
N LEU A 514 21.45 -21.98 13.95
CA LEU A 514 20.23 -22.76 13.79
C LEU A 514 19.24 -22.55 14.93
N ALA A 515 19.54 -21.71 15.92
CA ALA A 515 18.66 -21.48 17.08
C ALA A 515 17.24 -21.03 16.67
N ALA A 516 17.11 -20.17 15.65
CA ALA A 516 15.79 -19.78 15.12
C ALA A 516 15.05 -20.96 14.47
N ALA A 517 15.76 -21.85 13.77
CA ALA A 517 15.18 -23.05 13.19
C ALA A 517 14.80 -24.09 14.25
N ARG A 518 15.62 -24.27 15.30
CA ARG A 518 15.29 -25.10 16.47
C ARG A 518 14.04 -24.60 17.18
N LEU A 519 13.92 -23.29 17.36
CA LEU A 519 12.74 -22.66 17.95
C LEU A 519 11.50 -22.96 17.11
N ALA A 520 11.57 -22.73 15.79
CA ALA A 520 10.47 -22.99 14.87
C ALA A 520 10.07 -24.48 14.82
N PHE A 521 11.04 -25.40 14.93
CA PHE A 521 10.79 -26.84 15.02
C PHE A 521 9.98 -27.18 16.28
N ALA A 522 10.42 -26.69 17.44
CA ALA A 522 9.76 -26.96 18.72
C ALA A 522 8.36 -26.33 18.80
N GLU A 523 8.20 -25.10 18.30
CA GLU A 523 6.88 -24.45 18.18
C GLU A 523 5.92 -25.25 17.31
N SER A 524 6.42 -25.83 16.24
CA SER A 524 5.61 -26.67 15.35
C SER A 524 5.26 -28.00 15.99
N LEU A 525 6.19 -28.67 16.67
CA LEU A 525 5.93 -29.94 17.36
C LEU A 525 4.79 -29.87 18.37
N ILE A 526 4.73 -28.80 19.18
CA ILE A 526 3.71 -28.65 20.23
C ILE A 526 2.34 -28.20 19.72
N LYS A 527 2.24 -27.79 18.45
CA LYS A 527 0.94 -27.54 17.79
C LYS A 527 0.27 -28.83 17.34
N GLU A 528 1.05 -29.90 17.18
CA GLU A 528 0.59 -31.20 16.73
C GLU A 528 0.13 -32.10 17.90
N SER A 529 -0.55 -33.19 17.56
CA SER A 529 -0.96 -34.20 18.52
C SER A 529 0.24 -34.85 19.22
N ARG A 530 0.14 -35.06 20.53
CA ARG A 530 1.19 -35.68 21.33
C ARG A 530 1.32 -37.17 21.01
N THR A 531 2.41 -37.55 20.35
CA THR A 531 2.80 -38.95 20.10
C THR A 531 4.10 -39.29 20.85
N PRO A 532 4.47 -40.58 21.00
CA PRO A 532 5.77 -40.95 21.59
C PRO A 532 6.97 -40.36 20.83
N ALA A 533 6.90 -40.36 19.49
CA ALA A 533 7.89 -39.75 18.61
C ALA A 533 8.01 -38.23 18.81
N ALA A 534 6.88 -37.51 18.79
CA ALA A 534 6.85 -36.08 19.00
C ALA A 534 7.32 -35.70 20.43
N SER A 535 6.96 -36.49 21.45
CA SER A 535 7.40 -36.30 22.83
C SER A 535 8.93 -36.45 22.95
N ALA A 536 9.50 -37.45 22.28
CA ALA A 536 10.95 -37.69 22.28
C ALA A 536 11.73 -36.54 21.60
N LEU A 537 11.26 -36.05 20.44
CA LEU A 537 11.90 -34.91 19.76
C LEU A 537 11.69 -33.61 20.53
N THR A 538 10.52 -33.40 21.16
CA THR A 538 10.27 -32.22 22.00
C THR A 538 11.21 -32.18 23.19
N ARG A 539 11.50 -33.32 23.82
CA ARG A 539 12.51 -33.40 24.89
C ARG A 539 13.88 -32.93 24.43
N ALA A 540 14.36 -33.44 23.30
CA ALA A 540 15.65 -33.06 22.74
C ALA A 540 15.66 -31.57 22.33
N ALA A 541 14.60 -31.09 21.70
CA ALA A 541 14.45 -29.69 21.32
C ALA A 541 14.43 -28.76 22.54
N THR A 542 13.74 -29.14 23.62
CA THR A 542 13.68 -28.34 24.85
C THR A 542 15.07 -28.13 25.44
N ARG A 543 15.92 -29.17 25.44
CA ARG A 543 17.31 -29.06 25.94
C ARG A 543 18.13 -28.11 25.07
N ALA A 544 18.08 -28.26 23.76
CA ALA A 544 18.79 -27.36 22.84
C ALA A 544 18.31 -25.90 22.96
N LEU A 545 17.01 -25.69 23.20
CA LEU A 545 16.46 -24.34 23.40
C LEU A 545 16.83 -23.73 24.75
N ILE A 546 17.00 -24.53 25.80
CA ILE A 546 17.54 -24.05 27.08
C ILE A 546 18.98 -23.57 26.89
N GLU A 547 19.79 -24.33 26.14
CA GLU A 547 21.15 -23.96 25.78
C GLU A 547 21.18 -22.68 24.93
N ASP A 548 20.39 -22.62 23.84
CA ASP A 548 20.23 -21.41 23.02
C ASP A 548 19.78 -20.21 23.85
N ALA A 549 18.91 -20.41 24.84
CA ALA A 549 18.42 -19.34 25.71
C ALA A 549 19.49 -18.89 26.73
N ALA A 550 20.30 -19.81 27.25
CA ALA A 550 21.41 -19.51 28.16
C ALA A 550 22.54 -18.76 27.44
N GLU A 551 22.84 -19.13 26.19
CA GLU A 551 23.69 -18.36 25.29
C GLU A 551 23.02 -17.07 24.82
N GLY A 552 21.69 -17.02 24.95
CA GLY A 552 20.73 -15.95 24.66
C GLY A 552 20.38 -15.76 23.17
N SER A 553 20.73 -16.72 22.32
CA SER A 553 20.44 -16.77 20.88
C SER A 553 18.92 -16.72 20.62
N ILE A 554 18.13 -17.15 21.61
CA ILE A 554 16.68 -16.98 21.64
C ILE A 554 16.20 -16.41 22.97
N ALA A 555 15.02 -15.80 22.96
CA ALA A 555 14.29 -15.47 24.17
C ALA A 555 13.27 -16.56 24.47
N LEU A 556 13.43 -17.24 25.61
CA LEU A 556 12.57 -18.34 26.03
C LEU A 556 11.66 -17.91 27.18
N ALA A 557 10.38 -17.65 26.88
CA ALA A 557 9.42 -17.25 27.91
C ALA A 557 9.13 -18.39 28.90
N PRO A 558 9.00 -18.12 30.22
CA PRO A 558 8.78 -19.16 31.23
C PRO A 558 7.55 -20.04 30.95
N ALA A 559 6.42 -19.43 30.55
CA ALA A 559 5.20 -20.15 30.22
C ALA A 559 5.39 -21.09 29.02
N TRP A 560 6.25 -20.70 28.07
CA TRP A 560 6.52 -21.49 26.89
C TRP A 560 7.45 -22.68 27.20
N LEU A 561 8.50 -22.46 28.01
CA LEU A 561 9.34 -23.53 28.53
C LEU A 561 8.52 -24.57 29.32
N ALA A 562 7.62 -24.11 30.21
CA ALA A 562 6.73 -25.00 30.95
C ALA A 562 5.85 -25.85 30.01
N LYS A 563 5.33 -25.26 28.93
CA LYS A 563 4.54 -25.97 27.91
C LYS A 563 5.37 -27.03 27.17
N LEU A 564 6.61 -26.72 26.78
CA LEU A 564 7.53 -27.68 26.15
C LEU A 564 7.85 -28.87 27.07
N VAL A 565 8.19 -28.58 28.33
CA VAL A 565 8.49 -29.60 29.35
C VAL A 565 7.26 -30.50 29.57
N GLN A 566 6.08 -29.92 29.73
CA GLN A 566 4.84 -30.68 29.89
C GLN A 566 4.54 -31.56 28.67
N PHE A 567 4.71 -31.04 27.45
CA PHE A 567 4.47 -31.78 26.23
C PHE A 567 5.45 -32.95 26.06
N SER A 568 6.72 -32.76 26.45
CA SER A 568 7.73 -33.83 26.42
C SER A 568 7.38 -35.03 27.30
N GLY A 569 6.63 -34.81 28.38
CA GLY A 569 6.25 -35.84 29.34
C GLY A 569 7.39 -36.39 30.18
N ASP A 570 8.55 -35.73 30.19
CA ASP A 570 9.74 -36.22 30.86
C ASP A 570 9.84 -35.66 32.29
N GLY A 571 9.73 -36.55 33.28
CA GLY A 571 9.81 -36.17 34.69
C GLY A 571 11.19 -35.70 35.13
N ALA A 572 12.27 -36.22 34.52
CA ALA A 572 13.63 -35.76 34.80
C ALA A 572 13.87 -34.38 34.21
N LEU A 573 13.47 -34.14 32.95
CA LEU A 573 13.56 -32.79 32.36
C LEU A 573 12.75 -31.77 33.16
N LYS A 574 11.61 -32.16 33.72
CA LYS A 574 10.82 -31.28 34.60
C LYS A 574 11.53 -30.95 35.90
N ALA A 575 12.25 -31.89 36.50
CA ALA A 575 13.01 -31.68 37.72
C ALA A 575 14.28 -30.85 37.49
N ASP A 576 14.95 -31.05 36.35
CA ASP A 576 16.23 -30.43 36.00
C ASP A 576 16.09 -29.10 35.24
N SER A 577 14.86 -28.69 34.89
CA SER A 577 14.63 -27.46 34.13
C SER A 577 15.04 -26.23 34.97
N PRO A 578 15.93 -25.36 34.47
CA PRO A 578 16.34 -24.17 35.19
C PRO A 578 15.18 -23.17 35.33
N PRO A 579 15.18 -22.31 36.36
CA PRO A 579 14.20 -21.24 36.48
C PRO A 579 14.39 -20.21 35.36
N ALA A 580 13.32 -19.91 34.62
CA ALA A 580 13.31 -18.88 33.57
C ALA A 580 12.99 -17.48 34.17
N PRO A 581 13.45 -16.37 33.57
CA PRO A 581 14.06 -16.25 32.24
C PRO A 581 15.56 -16.58 32.21
N LEU A 582 15.98 -17.25 31.14
CA LEU A 582 17.35 -17.75 30.97
C LEU A 582 18.25 -16.79 30.18
N SER A 583 17.85 -15.54 29.92
CA SER A 583 18.58 -14.62 29.04
C SER A 583 19.51 -13.67 29.81
N PRO A 584 20.84 -13.92 29.89
CA PRO A 584 21.79 -13.06 30.60
C PRO A 584 22.38 -11.92 29.74
N ARG A 585 22.23 -11.96 28.41
CA ARG A 585 22.74 -10.90 27.51
C ARG A 585 21.64 -9.89 27.16
N PRO A 586 21.90 -8.57 27.30
CA PRO A 586 20.92 -7.54 26.96
C PRO A 586 20.66 -7.52 25.45
N ARG A 587 19.38 -7.35 25.06
CA ARG A 587 19.01 -7.21 23.65
C ARG A 587 19.60 -5.92 23.07
N LEU A 588 19.83 -5.88 21.76
CA LEU A 588 20.33 -4.67 21.08
C LEU A 588 19.49 -3.44 21.40
N ALA A 589 18.16 -3.58 21.41
CA ALA A 589 17.21 -2.52 21.74
C ALA A 589 17.30 -2.02 23.19
N GLU A 590 17.88 -2.81 24.11
CA GLU A 590 18.01 -2.49 25.53
C GLU A 590 19.38 -1.87 25.86
N ARG A 591 20.34 -1.89 24.91
CA ARG A 591 21.70 -1.38 25.13
C ARG A 591 21.74 0.13 25.22
N THR A 592 22.27 0.69 26.30
CA THR A 592 22.44 2.14 26.45
C THR A 592 23.59 2.72 25.61
N THR A 593 24.61 1.91 25.32
CA THR A 593 25.75 2.30 24.47
C THR A 593 25.65 1.66 23.10
N ALA A 594 25.88 2.46 22.05
CA ALA A 594 25.94 1.98 20.68
C ALA A 594 27.10 1.00 20.51
N LEU A 595 26.84 -0.11 19.81
CA LEU A 595 27.92 -0.95 19.29
C LEU A 595 28.60 -0.23 18.12
N GLU A 596 29.90 -0.45 17.96
CA GLU A 596 30.72 0.14 16.91
C GLU A 596 31.34 -0.99 16.09
N ILE A 597 31.06 -1.02 14.80
CA ILE A 597 31.69 -1.92 13.83
C ILE A 597 32.42 -1.03 12.82
N THR A 598 33.71 -1.29 12.61
CA THR A 598 34.50 -0.57 11.60
C THR A 598 35.06 -1.57 10.62
N ILE A 599 34.78 -1.36 9.33
CA ILE A 599 35.34 -2.14 8.24
C ILE A 599 36.35 -1.27 7.49
N ASP A 600 37.54 -1.81 7.26
CA ASP A 600 38.66 -1.06 6.70
C ASP A 600 38.42 -0.70 5.21
N ALA A 601 39.11 0.31 4.69
CA ALA A 601 39.01 0.69 3.28
C ALA A 601 39.69 -0.32 2.34
N ALA A 602 40.70 -1.05 2.83
CA ALA A 602 41.40 -2.11 2.09
C ALA A 602 40.56 -3.38 1.93
N ASP A 603 39.60 -3.59 2.85
CA ASP A 603 38.64 -4.68 2.83
C ASP A 603 37.66 -4.53 1.66
N THR A 604 38.01 -5.10 0.51
CA THR A 604 37.25 -4.94 -0.74
C THR A 604 36.92 -6.28 -1.39
N GLY A 605 35.73 -6.35 -1.97
CA GLY A 605 35.34 -7.38 -2.93
C GLY A 605 35.75 -6.98 -4.35
N ALA A 606 35.59 -7.92 -5.30
CA ALA A 606 35.87 -7.68 -6.70
C ALA A 606 34.73 -6.93 -7.42
N LEU A 607 33.49 -7.08 -6.95
CA LEU A 607 32.30 -6.48 -7.55
C LEU A 607 31.50 -5.66 -6.54
N PRO A 608 30.95 -4.49 -6.93
CA PRO A 608 30.09 -3.70 -6.05
C PRO A 608 28.81 -4.45 -5.72
N VAL A 609 28.37 -4.37 -4.46
CA VAL A 609 27.10 -4.94 -3.99
C VAL A 609 26.04 -3.83 -3.98
N LEU A 610 25.21 -3.80 -5.02
CA LEU A 610 24.20 -2.75 -5.21
C LEU A 610 22.94 -2.99 -4.36
N ASP A 611 22.63 -4.24 -4.08
CA ASP A 611 21.61 -4.67 -3.13
C ASP A 611 21.95 -6.06 -2.60
N ALA A 612 21.46 -6.40 -1.42
CA ALA A 612 21.67 -7.71 -0.82
C ALA A 612 20.51 -8.09 0.10
N ALA A 613 20.34 -9.40 0.30
CA ALA A 613 19.35 -9.92 1.23
C ALA A 613 19.83 -11.20 1.93
N TRP A 614 19.46 -11.31 3.20
CA TRP A 614 19.57 -12.52 4.01
C TRP A 614 18.47 -13.52 3.65
N LEU A 615 18.82 -14.80 3.51
CA LEU A 615 17.88 -15.89 3.22
C LEU A 615 17.56 -16.70 4.50
N PRO A 616 16.39 -17.38 4.57
CA PRO A 616 15.94 -18.08 5.78
C PRO A 616 16.86 -19.18 6.32
N ASP A 617 17.78 -19.67 5.50
CA ASP A 617 18.75 -20.73 5.82
C ASP A 617 20.15 -20.21 6.16
N GLY A 618 20.29 -18.88 6.25
CA GLY A 618 21.53 -18.20 6.59
C GLY A 618 22.49 -17.95 5.43
N ARG A 619 22.08 -18.26 4.19
CA ARG A 619 22.75 -17.79 2.97
C ARG A 619 22.42 -16.34 2.70
N CYS A 620 23.17 -15.74 1.79
CA CYS A 620 22.91 -14.38 1.30
C CYS A 620 22.70 -14.39 -0.21
N VAL A 621 21.98 -13.41 -0.73
CA VAL A 621 21.96 -13.11 -2.17
C VAL A 621 22.44 -11.68 -2.38
N ALA A 622 23.33 -11.47 -3.35
CA ALA A 622 23.91 -10.19 -3.70
C ALA A 622 23.55 -9.82 -5.15
N ALA A 623 23.11 -8.59 -5.36
CA ALA A 623 22.80 -7.98 -6.64
C ALA A 623 24.01 -7.17 -7.13
N LEU A 624 24.53 -7.51 -8.31
CA LEU A 624 25.83 -7.08 -8.82
C LEU A 624 25.71 -6.27 -10.12
N GLY A 625 24.55 -5.67 -10.34
CA GLY A 625 24.26 -4.84 -11.52
C GLY A 625 24.11 -5.68 -12.78
N GLU A 626 24.86 -5.33 -13.82
CA GLU A 626 24.87 -6.07 -15.09
C GLU A 626 25.51 -7.46 -14.96
N ALA A 627 26.33 -7.69 -13.92
CA ALA A 627 26.86 -9.01 -13.61
C ALA A 627 25.81 -9.93 -12.95
N GLY A 628 24.54 -9.51 -12.88
CA GLY A 628 23.44 -10.31 -12.38
C GLY A 628 23.43 -10.46 -10.85
N ALA A 629 23.05 -11.65 -10.36
CA ALA A 629 22.98 -11.93 -8.92
C ALA A 629 23.78 -13.17 -8.51
N ARG A 630 24.29 -13.20 -7.28
CA ARG A 630 24.98 -14.37 -6.71
C ARG A 630 24.34 -14.78 -5.40
N MET A 631 24.03 -16.06 -5.27
CA MET A 631 23.68 -16.66 -3.98
C MET A 631 24.96 -17.16 -3.32
N LEU A 632 25.24 -16.67 -2.12
CA LEU A 632 26.45 -16.90 -1.36
C LEU A 632 26.16 -17.85 -0.19
N ALA A 633 27.04 -18.83 -0.01
CA ALA A 633 27.09 -19.67 1.16
C ALA A 633 27.46 -18.85 2.41
N ARG A 634 27.34 -19.49 3.57
CA ARG A 634 27.67 -18.86 4.85
C ARG A 634 29.13 -18.42 4.95
N ASP A 635 30.02 -19.14 4.26
CA ASP A 635 31.46 -18.86 4.14
C ASP A 635 31.80 -17.87 3.01
N GLY A 636 30.79 -17.31 2.31
CA GLY A 636 30.97 -16.39 1.20
C GLY A 636 31.21 -17.04 -0.16
N ARG A 637 31.34 -18.38 -0.24
CA ARG A 637 31.48 -19.06 -1.54
C ARG A 637 30.21 -18.91 -2.37
N THR A 638 30.36 -18.74 -3.68
CA THR A 638 29.20 -18.69 -4.58
C THR A 638 28.57 -20.08 -4.71
N VAL A 639 27.30 -20.21 -4.33
CA VAL A 639 26.49 -21.42 -4.45
C VAL A 639 25.79 -21.47 -5.81
N ALA A 640 25.31 -20.31 -6.28
CA ALA A 640 24.67 -20.16 -7.57
C ALA A 640 24.91 -18.75 -8.11
N HIS A 641 25.00 -18.67 -9.43
CA HIS A 641 25.06 -17.42 -10.16
C HIS A 641 23.83 -17.33 -11.07
N PHE A 642 23.16 -16.18 -11.07
CA PHE A 642 22.02 -15.88 -11.90
C PHE A 642 22.44 -14.82 -12.91
N ASP A 643 22.36 -15.17 -14.18
CA ASP A 643 22.84 -14.37 -15.32
C ASP A 643 21.89 -13.22 -15.73
N GLN A 644 20.82 -13.01 -14.96
CA GLN A 644 19.86 -11.93 -15.19
C GLN A 644 20.32 -10.66 -14.46
N PRO A 645 20.41 -9.50 -15.14
CA PRO A 645 20.82 -8.23 -14.52
C PRO A 645 20.02 -7.91 -13.25
N ALA A 646 20.72 -7.54 -12.17
CA ALA A 646 20.11 -7.30 -10.87
C ALA A 646 20.79 -6.13 -10.15
N HIS A 647 20.11 -4.98 -10.13
CA HIS A 647 20.51 -3.81 -9.34
C HIS A 647 19.73 -3.73 -8.01
N ARG A 648 18.51 -4.24 -7.99
CA ARG A 648 17.64 -4.35 -6.81
C ARG A 648 16.99 -5.72 -6.76
N LEU A 649 16.73 -6.20 -5.55
CA LEU A 649 16.05 -7.47 -5.28
C LEU A 649 14.74 -7.22 -4.54
N VAL A 650 13.68 -7.91 -4.96
CA VAL A 650 12.39 -7.94 -4.28
C VAL A 650 12.13 -9.36 -3.81
N LEU A 651 12.28 -9.62 -2.52
CA LEU A 651 12.19 -10.98 -1.96
C LEU A 651 10.74 -11.39 -1.72
N SER A 652 10.44 -12.67 -1.94
CA SER A 652 9.20 -13.28 -1.43
C SER A 652 9.25 -13.39 0.09
N ASP A 653 8.08 -13.43 0.75
CA ASP A 653 7.99 -13.68 2.20
C ASP A 653 8.59 -15.04 2.62
N SER A 654 8.48 -16.03 1.74
CA SER A 654 9.07 -17.36 1.91
C SER A 654 10.60 -17.35 1.79
N GLY A 655 11.18 -16.34 1.15
CA GLY A 655 12.62 -16.24 0.91
C GLY A 655 13.20 -17.29 -0.05
N ASP A 656 12.35 -18.02 -0.79
CA ASP A 656 12.73 -19.04 -1.77
C ASP A 656 12.92 -18.49 -3.19
N ARG A 657 12.53 -17.23 -3.42
CA ARG A 657 12.56 -16.58 -4.74
C ARG A 657 12.64 -15.06 -4.62
N ALA A 658 12.95 -14.41 -5.73
CA ALA A 658 12.98 -12.96 -5.83
C ALA A 658 12.60 -12.45 -7.23
N LEU A 659 12.25 -11.17 -7.32
CA LEU A 659 12.32 -10.42 -8.56
C LEU A 659 13.63 -9.63 -8.59
N ALA A 660 14.35 -9.71 -9.70
CA ALA A 660 15.51 -8.88 -10.00
C ALA A 660 15.08 -7.71 -10.89
N LEU A 661 15.50 -6.51 -10.52
CA LEU A 661 15.21 -5.27 -11.23
C LEU A 661 16.51 -4.65 -11.74
N ALA A 662 16.56 -4.29 -13.02
CA ALA A 662 17.68 -3.56 -13.61
C ALA A 662 17.19 -2.34 -14.42
N PRO A 663 17.73 -1.14 -14.20
CA PRO A 663 17.32 0.06 -14.93
C PRO A 663 17.72 -0.02 -16.41
N ARG A 664 16.85 0.49 -17.28
CA ARG A 664 16.99 0.55 -18.75
C ARG A 664 16.45 1.90 -19.26
N GLY A 665 17.15 2.98 -18.93
CA GLY A 665 16.65 4.34 -19.17
C GLY A 665 15.38 4.60 -18.36
N ASP A 666 14.27 4.89 -19.04
CA ASP A 666 12.95 5.07 -18.42
C ASP A 666 12.21 3.76 -18.10
N ALA A 667 12.76 2.63 -18.55
CA ALA A 667 12.25 1.29 -18.28
C ALA A 667 13.03 0.60 -17.16
N VAL A 668 12.45 -0.45 -16.60
CA VAL A 668 13.08 -1.39 -15.68
C VAL A 668 12.89 -2.79 -16.25
N HIS A 669 14.00 -3.49 -16.46
CA HIS A 669 14.00 -4.91 -16.78
C HIS A 669 13.68 -5.73 -15.54
N LEU A 670 12.71 -6.63 -15.66
CA LEU A 670 12.32 -7.57 -14.62
C LEU A 670 12.76 -8.98 -14.99
N ALA A 671 13.34 -9.67 -14.01
CA ALA A 671 13.60 -11.10 -14.07
C ALA A 671 13.13 -11.80 -12.78
N ARG A 672 12.80 -13.09 -12.88
CA ARG A 672 12.40 -13.94 -11.76
C ARG A 672 13.57 -14.85 -11.39
N LEU A 673 13.92 -14.88 -10.11
CA LEU A 673 14.95 -15.75 -9.55
C LEU A 673 14.29 -16.80 -8.66
N ASP A 674 14.58 -18.07 -8.90
CA ASP A 674 14.20 -19.17 -8.01
C ASP A 674 15.47 -19.69 -7.31
N PHE A 675 15.55 -19.51 -5.99
CA PHE A 675 16.74 -19.87 -5.22
C PHE A 675 16.80 -21.38 -4.92
N LEU A 676 15.65 -22.05 -4.91
CA LEU A 676 15.57 -23.48 -4.68
C LEU A 676 16.01 -24.26 -5.92
N GLN A 677 15.41 -23.94 -7.07
CA GLN A 677 15.76 -24.53 -8.36
C GLN A 677 17.06 -23.96 -8.92
N ARG A 678 17.54 -22.83 -8.39
CA ARG A 678 18.73 -22.11 -8.85
C ARG A 678 18.62 -21.71 -10.31
N THR A 679 17.42 -21.28 -10.71
CA THR A 679 17.11 -20.83 -12.06
C THR A 679 16.78 -19.34 -12.05
N ALA A 680 17.01 -18.70 -13.18
CA ALA A 680 16.52 -17.35 -13.43
C ALA A 680 15.87 -17.30 -14.81
N ARG A 681 14.83 -16.47 -14.94
CA ARG A 681 14.18 -16.19 -16.22
C ARG A 681 13.90 -14.71 -16.37
N SER A 682 14.22 -14.18 -17.55
CA SER A 682 13.74 -12.87 -17.96
C SER A 682 12.20 -12.85 -17.96
N TRP A 683 11.60 -11.72 -17.59
CA TRP A 683 10.14 -11.59 -17.53
C TRP A 683 9.62 -10.50 -18.46
N ARG A 684 9.98 -9.23 -18.24
CA ARG A 684 9.48 -8.10 -19.05
C ARG A 684 10.27 -6.81 -18.79
N ASP A 685 10.34 -5.93 -19.78
CA ASP A 685 10.67 -4.51 -19.58
C ASP A 685 9.38 -3.72 -19.32
N VAL A 686 9.37 -2.92 -18.25
CA VAL A 686 8.19 -2.16 -17.80
C VAL A 686 8.57 -0.77 -17.30
N ARG A 687 7.61 0.14 -17.22
CA ARG A 687 7.81 1.42 -16.54
C ARG A 687 7.50 1.25 -15.06
N LEU A 688 8.42 1.63 -14.18
CA LEU A 688 8.24 1.56 -12.73
C LEU A 688 8.79 2.81 -12.06
N ASP A 689 7.92 3.53 -11.35
CA ASP A 689 8.29 4.72 -10.59
C ASP A 689 8.73 4.40 -9.16
N SER A 690 8.01 3.51 -8.49
CA SER A 690 8.35 2.99 -7.17
C SER A 690 7.71 1.61 -6.95
N TRP A 691 8.22 0.84 -5.99
CA TRP A 691 7.76 -0.53 -5.74
C TRP A 691 7.98 -0.95 -4.29
N ALA A 692 7.21 -1.93 -3.84
CA ALA A 692 7.46 -2.61 -2.58
C ALA A 692 8.74 -3.46 -2.66
N LYS A 693 9.59 -3.38 -1.63
CA LYS A 693 10.87 -4.12 -1.54
C LYS A 693 10.71 -5.62 -1.25
N SER A 694 9.48 -6.08 -1.05
CA SER A 694 9.10 -7.48 -0.85
C SER A 694 7.69 -7.72 -1.39
N TYR A 695 7.35 -8.99 -1.62
CA TYR A 695 6.01 -9.44 -2.07
C TYR A 695 5.64 -10.79 -1.44
N ASP A 696 4.39 -11.21 -1.51
CA ASP A 696 3.90 -12.43 -0.84
C ASP A 696 4.15 -13.72 -1.66
N GLY A 697 4.89 -13.63 -2.77
CA GLY A 697 5.06 -14.71 -3.73
C GLY A 697 4.05 -14.69 -4.89
N SER A 698 2.97 -13.89 -4.79
CA SER A 698 1.94 -13.71 -5.81
C SER A 698 1.70 -12.26 -6.19
N LEU A 699 1.32 -11.40 -5.25
CA LEU A 699 0.98 -10.00 -5.49
C LEU A 699 2.18 -9.10 -5.16
N TRP A 700 2.68 -8.39 -6.17
CA TRP A 700 3.71 -7.37 -6.02
C TRP A 700 3.14 -5.96 -6.23
N PHE A 701 3.37 -5.07 -5.26
CA PHE A 701 2.83 -3.71 -5.30
C PHE A 701 3.81 -2.73 -5.93
N VAL A 702 3.32 -2.00 -6.94
CA VAL A 702 4.13 -1.06 -7.73
C VAL A 702 3.38 0.23 -8.03
N ALA A 703 4.13 1.26 -8.40
CA ALA A 703 3.62 2.51 -8.94
C ALA A 703 4.07 2.68 -10.39
N GLU A 704 3.13 3.06 -11.24
CA GLU A 704 3.38 3.45 -12.63
C GLU A 704 2.63 4.75 -12.91
N GLY A 705 3.36 5.87 -13.03
CA GLY A 705 2.78 7.20 -13.15
C GLY A 705 1.92 7.57 -11.93
N THR A 706 0.63 7.79 -12.16
CA THR A 706 -0.38 8.10 -11.13
C THR A 706 -1.17 6.87 -10.68
N ASP A 707 -0.73 5.67 -11.07
CA ASP A 707 -1.43 4.43 -10.73
C ASP A 707 -0.67 3.65 -9.66
N PHE A 708 -1.41 3.13 -8.69
CA PHE A 708 -0.92 2.13 -7.76
C PHE A 708 -1.49 0.77 -8.16
N LEU A 709 -0.62 -0.23 -8.37
CA LEU A 709 -0.97 -1.51 -8.98
C LEU A 709 -0.55 -2.68 -8.08
N ALA A 710 -1.35 -3.75 -8.10
CA ALA A 710 -0.98 -5.06 -7.57
C ALA A 710 -0.75 -6.03 -8.75
N ILE A 711 0.51 -6.28 -9.07
CA ILE A 711 0.95 -7.11 -10.19
C ILE A 711 0.93 -8.59 -9.81
N ASP A 712 0.44 -9.44 -10.72
CA ASP A 712 0.53 -10.88 -10.62
C ASP A 712 1.95 -11.36 -10.97
N ALA A 713 2.73 -11.69 -9.95
CA ALA A 713 4.06 -12.26 -10.09
C ALA A 713 4.06 -13.74 -10.53
N LEU A 714 2.91 -14.39 -10.61
CA LEU A 714 2.78 -15.77 -11.10
C LEU A 714 2.41 -15.83 -12.58
N ALA A 715 1.70 -14.82 -13.11
CA ALA A 715 1.32 -14.75 -14.53
C ALA A 715 2.56 -14.64 -15.44
N ASP A 716 2.57 -15.25 -16.62
CA ASP A 716 3.70 -15.06 -17.55
C ASP A 716 3.69 -13.65 -18.17
N ASP A 717 2.51 -13.07 -18.38
CA ASP A 717 2.34 -11.68 -18.80
C ASP A 717 2.46 -10.69 -17.64
N TYR A 718 2.79 -9.43 -17.95
CA TYR A 718 2.77 -8.33 -16.99
C TYR A 718 1.32 -7.87 -16.75
N LYS A 719 0.65 -8.53 -15.81
CA LYS A 719 -0.78 -8.37 -15.51
C LYS A 719 -1.00 -7.77 -14.13
N ALA A 720 -1.89 -6.78 -14.01
CA ALA A 720 -2.31 -6.20 -12.74
C ALA A 720 -3.65 -6.81 -12.29
N LEU A 721 -3.69 -7.47 -11.12
CA LEU A 721 -4.93 -8.01 -10.54
C LEU A 721 -5.79 -6.95 -9.86
N TRP A 722 -5.19 -5.82 -9.51
CA TRP A 722 -5.87 -4.70 -8.86
C TRP A 722 -5.14 -3.38 -9.13
N ARG A 723 -5.89 -2.28 -9.12
CA ARG A 723 -5.38 -0.93 -9.38
C ARG A 723 -6.16 0.11 -8.57
N THR A 724 -5.44 1.13 -8.11
CA THR A 724 -5.99 2.44 -7.75
C THR A 724 -5.50 3.45 -8.78
N PRO A 725 -6.35 3.87 -9.74
CA PRO A 725 -5.98 4.81 -10.78
C PRO A 725 -6.00 6.26 -10.27
N ASN A 726 -5.37 7.16 -11.03
CA ASN A 726 -5.52 8.62 -10.90
C ASN A 726 -5.21 9.16 -9.49
N ILE A 727 -4.15 8.68 -8.86
CA ILE A 727 -3.65 9.24 -7.60
C ILE A 727 -3.17 10.68 -7.87
N PRO A 728 -3.46 11.65 -6.98
CA PRO A 728 -3.28 13.09 -7.24
C PRO A 728 -1.80 13.55 -7.27
N GLY A 729 -0.86 12.64 -7.50
CA GLY A 729 0.56 12.94 -7.56
C GLY A 729 1.40 11.68 -7.72
N ARG A 730 2.71 11.85 -7.51
CA ARG A 730 3.69 10.79 -7.70
C ARG A 730 3.85 9.94 -6.45
N ILE A 731 3.76 8.62 -6.60
CA ILE A 731 4.08 7.68 -5.52
C ILE A 731 5.60 7.52 -5.43
N THR A 732 6.17 7.85 -4.28
CA THR A 732 7.63 7.90 -4.10
C THR A 732 8.18 6.72 -3.30
N GLN A 733 7.37 6.11 -2.44
CA GLN A 733 7.75 4.97 -1.60
C GLN A 733 6.57 4.04 -1.36
N ILE A 734 6.83 2.74 -1.34
CA ILE A 734 5.85 1.69 -1.03
C ILE A 734 6.50 0.71 -0.05
N ALA A 735 5.82 0.43 1.06
CA ALA A 735 6.21 -0.59 2.03
C ALA A 735 5.03 -1.50 2.33
N ARG A 736 5.30 -2.78 2.58
CA ARG A 736 4.25 -3.77 2.84
C ARG A 736 4.72 -4.84 3.82
N SER A 737 3.75 -5.41 4.53
CA SER A 737 3.85 -6.62 5.34
C SER A 737 2.76 -7.59 4.87
N ALA A 738 2.59 -8.72 5.57
CA ALA A 738 1.48 -9.62 5.29
C ALA A 738 0.09 -8.99 5.58
N ALA A 739 0.04 -7.98 6.46
CA ALA A 739 -1.23 -7.40 6.97
C ALA A 739 -1.53 -5.99 6.45
N ALA A 740 -0.53 -5.24 5.97
CA ALA A 740 -0.70 -3.86 5.57
C ALA A 740 0.22 -3.47 4.40
N CYS A 741 -0.22 -2.51 3.60
CA CYS A 741 0.60 -1.82 2.60
C CYS A 741 0.44 -0.31 2.78
N SER A 742 1.55 0.40 2.92
CA SER A 742 1.60 1.85 3.07
C SER A 742 2.43 2.47 1.95
N PHE A 743 2.01 3.62 1.44
CA PHE A 743 2.76 4.35 0.44
C PHE A 743 2.67 5.87 0.60
N LEU A 744 3.69 6.57 0.09
CA LEU A 744 3.81 8.02 0.14
C LEU A 744 3.52 8.63 -1.22
N VAL A 745 2.67 9.66 -1.23
CA VAL A 745 2.32 10.42 -2.43
C VAL A 745 2.81 11.84 -2.26
N ARG A 746 3.63 12.30 -3.22
CA ARG A 746 3.93 13.73 -3.39
C ARG A 746 2.91 14.30 -4.36
N VAL A 747 1.95 15.03 -3.80
CA VAL A 747 0.81 15.60 -4.52
C VAL A 747 1.29 16.76 -5.38
N THR A 748 0.87 16.80 -6.63
CA THR A 748 1.23 17.85 -7.60
C THR A 748 0.04 18.71 -7.98
N GLU A 749 -1.17 18.19 -7.80
CA GLU A 749 -2.43 18.87 -8.08
C GLU A 749 -3.39 18.64 -6.90
N ASP A 750 -4.04 19.70 -6.44
CA ASP A 750 -5.16 19.58 -5.50
C ASP A 750 -6.46 19.46 -6.29
N VAL A 751 -7.46 18.80 -5.71
CA VAL A 751 -8.77 18.64 -6.34
C VAL A 751 -9.75 19.55 -5.62
N ASP A 752 -10.32 20.50 -6.34
CA ASP A 752 -11.32 21.37 -5.74
C ASP A 752 -12.62 20.60 -5.38
N PRO A 753 -13.57 21.18 -4.63
CA PRO A 753 -14.80 20.50 -4.22
C PRO A 753 -15.65 19.94 -5.38
N TRP A 754 -15.39 20.36 -6.62
CA TRP A 754 -16.10 19.94 -7.83
C TRP A 754 -15.32 18.90 -8.63
N GLY A 755 -14.17 18.44 -8.15
CA GLY A 755 -13.37 17.43 -8.83
C GLY A 755 -12.39 17.99 -9.85
N VAL A 756 -12.15 19.30 -9.89
CA VAL A 756 -11.26 19.94 -10.87
C VAL A 756 -9.84 20.02 -10.31
N PRO A 757 -8.83 19.44 -11.00
CA PRO A 757 -7.43 19.57 -10.60
C PRO A 757 -6.96 21.02 -10.69
N LYS A 758 -6.24 21.49 -9.68
CA LYS A 758 -5.59 22.79 -9.62
C LYS A 758 -4.12 22.63 -9.22
N PRO A 759 -3.19 23.37 -9.84
CA PRO A 759 -1.80 23.37 -9.41
C PRO A 759 -1.68 23.76 -7.93
N LEU A 760 -0.86 23.04 -7.18
CA LEU A 760 -0.58 23.36 -5.79
C LEU A 760 0.41 24.52 -5.69
N GLU A 761 0.13 25.49 -4.82
CA GLU A 761 1.06 26.58 -4.48
C GLU A 761 2.24 26.08 -3.60
N HIS A 762 2.07 24.94 -2.90
CA HIS A 762 3.06 24.36 -1.99
C HIS A 762 3.13 22.82 -2.10
N GLU A 763 4.28 22.23 -1.77
CA GLU A 763 4.46 20.76 -1.82
C GLU A 763 3.58 20.03 -0.79
N LEU A 764 2.50 19.39 -1.24
CA LEU A 764 1.65 18.59 -0.37
C LEU A 764 2.07 17.11 -0.39
N TRP A 765 2.10 16.48 0.78
CA TRP A 765 2.44 15.07 0.93
C TRP A 765 1.29 14.31 1.61
N GLN A 766 0.99 13.11 1.13
CA GLN A 766 -0.01 12.23 1.72
C GLN A 766 0.57 10.85 2.01
N ARG A 767 0.09 10.23 3.08
CA ARG A 767 0.33 8.82 3.41
C ARG A 767 -0.95 8.04 3.12
N TRP A 768 -0.85 6.97 2.34
CA TRP A 768 -1.94 6.03 2.12
C TRP A 768 -1.66 4.73 2.86
N LEU A 769 -2.68 4.16 3.51
CA LEU A 769 -2.59 2.89 4.24
C LEU A 769 -3.72 1.96 3.79
N LEU A 770 -3.34 0.79 3.27
CA LEU A 770 -4.22 -0.31 2.85
C LEU A 770 -4.08 -1.48 3.82
N ALA A 771 -5.18 -2.12 4.18
CA ALA A 771 -5.16 -3.41 4.87
C ALA A 771 -5.11 -4.56 3.86
N LEU A 772 -4.18 -5.50 4.07
CA LEU A 772 -4.00 -6.72 3.28
C LEU A 772 -4.59 -7.94 4.01
N PRO A 773 -5.00 -8.99 3.27
CA PRO A 773 -5.02 -9.11 1.81
C PRO A 773 -6.24 -8.43 1.15
N ALA A 774 -7.15 -7.84 1.94
CA ALA A 774 -8.42 -7.30 1.43
C ALA A 774 -8.30 -6.06 0.52
N LEU A 775 -7.11 -5.46 0.40
CA LEU A 775 -6.84 -4.25 -0.39
C LEU A 775 -7.79 -3.08 -0.05
N SER A 776 -8.12 -2.95 1.24
CA SER A 776 -9.08 -1.95 1.71
C SER A 776 -8.36 -0.70 2.22
N LEU A 777 -8.71 0.46 1.67
CA LEU A 777 -8.14 1.75 2.11
C LEU A 777 -8.59 2.06 3.54
N ARG A 778 -7.63 2.23 4.43
CA ARG A 778 -7.85 2.53 5.85
C ARG A 778 -7.61 3.99 6.19
N ALA A 779 -6.60 4.61 5.57
CA ALA A 779 -6.24 5.99 5.87
C ALA A 779 -5.58 6.68 4.68
N ARG A 780 -5.82 7.99 4.57
CA ARG A 780 -5.17 8.90 3.61
C ARG A 780 -4.87 10.27 4.25
N PRO A 781 -4.16 10.35 5.38
CA PRO A 781 -3.83 11.63 5.98
C PRO A 781 -2.76 12.38 5.18
N GLU A 782 -2.82 13.71 5.26
CA GLU A 782 -1.71 14.57 4.90
C GLU A 782 -0.54 14.38 5.88
N ILE A 783 0.67 14.62 5.38
CA ILE A 783 1.90 14.57 6.16
C ILE A 783 2.32 16.00 6.42
N PRO A 784 2.52 16.41 7.68
CA PRO A 784 2.98 17.74 8.02
C PRO A 784 4.26 18.09 7.24
N GLN A 785 4.30 19.30 6.68
CA GLN A 785 5.54 19.82 6.11
C GLN A 785 6.55 20.09 7.24
N PRO A 786 7.85 19.87 6.99
CA PRO A 786 8.87 20.31 7.92
C PRO A 786 8.86 21.84 7.99
N ALA A 787 9.34 22.40 9.10
CA ALA A 787 9.54 23.85 9.20
C ALA A 787 10.50 24.35 8.10
N MET A 788 10.44 25.64 7.76
CA MET A 788 11.40 26.26 6.84
C MET A 788 12.86 25.97 7.27
N GLY A 789 13.76 25.78 6.30
CA GLY A 789 15.19 25.59 6.58
C GLY A 789 15.72 24.15 6.49
N TYR A 790 14.98 23.21 5.89
CA TYR A 790 15.49 21.86 5.59
C TYR A 790 15.58 21.58 4.08
N VAL A 791 16.61 20.85 3.66
CA VAL A 791 16.86 20.42 2.27
C VAL A 791 17.27 18.94 2.18
N ASP A 792 17.36 18.39 0.96
CA ASP A 792 17.75 16.99 0.67
C ASP A 792 16.94 15.95 1.47
N LEU A 793 15.62 16.03 1.34
CA LEU A 793 14.66 15.24 2.11
C LEU A 793 14.51 13.83 1.54
N ARG A 794 14.92 12.82 2.31
CA ARG A 794 14.67 11.40 2.00
C ARG A 794 13.63 10.84 2.96
N ARG A 795 12.43 10.58 2.45
CA ARG A 795 11.33 9.98 3.20
C ARG A 795 11.16 8.51 2.89
N VAL A 796 10.87 7.71 3.92
CA VAL A 796 10.47 6.31 3.81
C VAL A 796 9.28 6.04 4.72
N VAL A 797 8.49 5.03 4.37
CA VAL A 797 7.32 4.60 5.14
C VAL A 797 7.48 3.15 5.57
N ALA A 798 7.01 2.82 6.76
CA ALA A 798 6.93 1.46 7.28
C ALA A 798 5.61 0.81 6.83
N PRO A 799 5.49 -0.52 6.81
CA PRO A 799 4.21 -1.18 6.52
C PRO A 799 3.05 -0.71 7.41
N SER A 800 3.31 -0.47 8.70
CA SER A 800 2.33 0.08 9.65
C SER A 800 1.90 1.53 9.38
N GLY A 801 2.66 2.25 8.53
CA GLY A 801 2.41 3.64 8.18
C GLY A 801 3.22 4.67 8.96
N SER A 802 4.15 4.26 9.84
CA SER A 802 5.15 5.19 10.40
C SER A 802 6.06 5.74 9.29
N ILE A 803 6.50 6.99 9.41
CA ILE A 803 7.30 7.66 8.39
C ILE A 803 8.60 8.14 9.01
N ALA A 804 9.73 7.85 8.37
CA ALA A 804 11.01 8.41 8.74
C ALA A 804 11.53 9.33 7.63
N GLU A 805 12.09 10.46 8.03
CA GLU A 805 12.65 11.47 7.16
C GLU A 805 14.10 11.75 7.56
N LEU A 806 15.03 11.55 6.63
CA LEU A 806 16.43 11.99 6.76
C LEU A 806 16.58 13.30 5.99
N ARG A 807 17.02 14.35 6.65
CA ARG A 807 17.02 15.73 6.12
C ARG A 807 18.26 16.51 6.54
N ILE A 808 18.67 17.48 5.74
CA ILE A 808 19.73 18.43 6.09
C ILE A 808 19.09 19.70 6.63
N GLN A 809 19.48 20.14 7.82
CA GLN A 809 19.12 21.43 8.38
C GLN A 809 20.13 22.48 7.92
N LEU A 810 19.63 23.58 7.35
CA LEU A 810 20.42 24.75 7.01
C LEU A 810 20.81 25.51 8.30
N PRO A 811 22.02 26.11 8.36
CA PRO A 811 22.43 26.95 9.47
C PRO A 811 21.43 28.09 9.67
N THR A 812 21.14 28.41 10.93
CA THR A 812 20.27 29.55 11.29
C THR A 812 21.04 30.87 11.44
N ASP A 813 22.38 30.82 11.52
CA ASP A 813 23.28 31.98 11.63
C ASP A 813 24.36 31.94 10.55
N ASP A 814 24.70 33.09 9.97
CA ASP A 814 25.75 33.29 8.93
C ASP A 814 27.18 32.94 9.39
N SER A 815 27.37 32.58 10.67
CA SER A 815 28.66 32.21 11.27
C SER A 815 28.87 30.70 11.43
N ALA A 816 27.87 29.87 11.12
CA ALA A 816 27.95 28.43 11.26
C ALA A 816 28.04 27.76 9.88
N ASP A 817 29.25 27.49 9.39
CA ASP A 817 29.51 26.76 8.13
C ASP A 817 29.05 25.28 8.15
N VAL A 818 28.43 24.81 9.23
CA VAL A 818 28.15 23.38 9.46
C VAL A 818 26.66 23.07 9.34
N PHE A 819 26.28 22.46 8.22
CA PHE A 819 24.98 21.80 8.07
C PHE A 819 24.88 20.60 9.00
N SER A 820 23.71 20.39 9.63
CA SER A 820 23.45 19.20 10.44
C SER A 820 22.44 18.29 9.77
N THR A 821 22.63 16.97 9.87
CA THR A 821 21.68 16.01 9.33
C THR A 821 20.76 15.56 10.44
N ALA A 822 19.46 15.69 10.26
CA ALA A 822 18.45 15.26 11.20
C ALA A 822 17.70 14.03 10.70
N LEU A 823 17.36 13.14 11.63
CA LEU A 823 16.40 12.06 11.41
C LEU A 823 15.14 12.39 12.21
N ALA A 824 14.00 12.50 11.51
CA ALA A 824 12.69 12.74 12.10
C ALA A 824 11.79 11.50 11.92
N LEU A 825 11.03 11.15 12.96
CA LEU A 825 10.07 10.05 12.95
C LEU A 825 8.66 10.60 13.20
N TYR A 826 7.76 10.28 12.27
CA TYR A 826 6.36 10.63 12.32
C TYR A 826 5.51 9.38 12.52
N GLU A 827 4.62 9.40 13.50
CA GLU A 827 3.74 8.27 13.83
C GLU A 827 2.29 8.74 13.96
N SER A 828 1.34 7.82 13.83
CA SER A 828 -0.09 8.09 13.96
C SER A 828 -0.76 7.00 14.79
N SER A 829 -1.68 7.39 15.67
CA SER A 829 -2.63 6.46 16.28
C SER A 829 -3.68 6.03 15.25
N GLY A 830 -3.39 4.94 14.53
CA GLY A 830 -4.28 4.41 13.49
C GLY A 830 -4.38 5.35 12.28
N SER A 831 -5.60 5.73 11.88
CA SER A 831 -5.89 6.51 10.67
C SER A 831 -5.66 8.02 10.77
N GLY A 832 -5.17 8.51 11.91
CA GLY A 832 -4.92 9.93 12.15
C GLY A 832 -3.80 10.54 11.30
N ILE A 833 -3.62 11.86 11.45
CA ILE A 833 -2.53 12.63 10.84
C ILE A 833 -1.22 12.24 11.52
N PRO A 834 -0.18 11.81 10.77
CA PRO A 834 1.14 11.55 11.35
C PRO A 834 1.68 12.80 12.04
N GLN A 835 2.05 12.67 13.31
CA GLN A 835 2.67 13.74 14.09
C GLN A 835 4.16 13.47 14.24
N LEU A 836 4.97 14.53 14.28
CA LEU A 836 6.38 14.40 14.61
C LEU A 836 6.49 13.93 16.07
N THR A 837 6.83 12.65 16.28
CA THR A 837 6.95 12.09 17.62
C THR A 837 8.34 12.32 18.19
N ARG A 838 9.37 12.18 17.35
CA ARG A 838 10.78 12.16 17.75
C ARG A 838 11.69 12.72 16.65
N GLN A 839 12.78 13.36 17.05
CA GLN A 839 13.84 13.82 16.15
C GLN A 839 15.21 13.69 16.82
N VAL A 840 16.22 13.33 16.04
CA VAL A 840 17.63 13.27 16.47
C VAL A 840 18.52 13.95 15.43
N PHE A 841 19.60 14.60 15.89
CA PHE A 841 20.57 15.28 15.05
C PHE A 841 21.90 14.50 15.00
N PHE A 842 22.49 14.44 13.82
CA PHE A 842 23.82 13.91 13.57
C PHE A 842 24.75 15.08 13.30
N HIS A 843 25.66 15.36 14.24
CA HIS A 843 26.63 16.45 14.12
C HIS A 843 27.76 16.09 13.13
N LYS A 844 28.38 17.11 12.51
CA LYS A 844 29.40 17.06 11.43
C LYS A 844 28.85 16.73 10.03
N GLU A 845 29.51 17.26 8.99
CA GLU A 845 29.11 17.21 7.57
C GLU A 845 28.78 15.80 7.06
N ASN A 846 27.50 15.44 7.11
CA ASN A 846 27.05 14.06 6.88
C ASN A 846 25.91 14.06 5.86
N LYS A 847 26.20 14.11 4.56
CA LYS A 847 25.15 14.11 3.51
C LYS A 847 24.30 12.83 3.61
N PRO A 848 22.96 12.93 3.58
CA PRO A 848 22.06 11.77 3.51
C PRO A 848 22.34 10.89 2.30
N LEU A 849 22.65 9.61 2.53
CA LEU A 849 22.89 8.65 1.44
C LEU A 849 21.74 7.66 1.27
N HIS A 850 21.31 7.04 2.37
CA HIS A 850 20.30 5.99 2.33
C HIS A 850 19.51 5.95 3.64
N ILE A 851 18.21 5.65 3.54
CA ILE A 851 17.36 5.38 4.69
C ILE A 851 16.50 4.13 4.43
N ALA A 852 16.36 3.28 5.44
CA ALA A 852 15.40 2.18 5.47
C ALA A 852 14.67 2.16 6.81
N LEU A 853 13.41 1.73 6.78
CA LEU A 853 12.50 1.75 7.91
C LEU A 853 11.71 0.43 7.94
N SER A 854 11.70 -0.22 9.09
CA SER A 854 10.70 -1.22 9.49
C SER A 854 9.85 -0.64 10.63
N ASP A 855 8.91 -1.43 11.15
CA ASP A 855 8.09 -0.98 12.27
C ASP A 855 8.93 -0.79 13.57
N GLU A 856 10.06 -1.48 13.69
CA GLU A 856 10.91 -1.47 14.90
C GLU A 856 12.25 -0.76 14.73
N TRP A 857 12.79 -0.70 13.50
CA TRP A 857 14.16 -0.27 13.26
C TRP A 857 14.29 0.71 12.10
N ILE A 858 15.24 1.62 12.23
CA ILE A 858 15.64 2.59 11.20
C ILE A 858 17.11 2.40 10.91
N VAL A 859 17.48 2.31 9.63
CA VAL A 859 18.86 2.44 9.19
C VAL A 859 19.00 3.79 8.50
N ALA A 860 19.76 4.71 9.10
CA ALA A 860 20.09 6.00 8.54
C ALA A 860 21.58 6.03 8.16
N SER A 861 21.87 6.16 6.87
CA SER A 861 23.23 6.16 6.34
C SER A 861 23.61 7.55 5.83
N THR A 862 24.76 8.03 6.25
CA THR A 862 25.29 9.33 5.84
C THR A 862 26.72 9.19 5.32
N SER A 863 27.14 10.09 4.44
CA SER A 863 28.56 10.25 4.12
C SER A 863 29.32 10.67 5.37
N THR A 864 30.61 10.36 5.41
CA THR A 864 31.58 10.89 6.37
C THR A 864 32.87 11.25 5.62
N GLU A 865 33.81 11.93 6.28
CA GLU A 865 35.13 12.22 5.69
C GLU A 865 35.85 10.96 5.17
N ASN A 866 35.68 9.83 5.87
CA ASN A 866 36.39 8.59 5.58
C ASN A 866 35.56 7.54 4.82
N GLY A 867 34.31 7.83 4.45
CA GLY A 867 33.43 6.89 3.73
C GLY A 867 31.96 7.04 4.09
N VAL A 868 31.34 5.95 4.56
CA VAL A 868 29.92 5.91 4.95
C VAL A 868 29.77 5.46 6.40
N CYS A 869 28.84 6.08 7.13
CA CYS A 869 28.40 5.62 8.45
C CYS A 869 26.92 5.23 8.40
N CYS A 870 26.64 3.94 8.66
CA CYS A 870 25.29 3.42 8.82
C CYS A 870 24.93 3.38 10.30
N ARG A 871 23.88 4.10 10.69
CA ARG A 871 23.36 4.12 12.07
C ARG A 871 22.08 3.30 12.12
N LEU A 872 22.02 2.33 13.01
CA LEU A 872 20.83 1.56 13.31
C LEU A 872 20.19 2.10 14.60
N LEU A 873 18.94 2.52 14.50
CA LEU A 873 18.18 3.14 15.59
C LEU A 873 16.88 2.39 15.81
N ASP A 874 16.43 2.25 17.06
CA ASP A 874 15.09 1.74 17.35
C ASP A 874 14.04 2.85 17.16
N THR A 875 12.85 2.50 16.66
CA THR A 875 11.77 3.46 16.41
C THR A 875 11.18 4.04 17.70
N LYS A 876 11.28 3.31 18.83
CA LYS A 876 10.69 3.69 20.12
C LYS A 876 11.40 4.86 20.81
N THR A 877 12.71 5.00 20.62
CA THR A 877 13.51 6.02 21.31
C THR A 877 14.38 6.85 20.37
N LEU A 878 14.55 6.42 19.11
CA LEU A 878 15.57 6.95 18.18
C LEU A 878 16.99 6.94 18.77
N THR A 879 17.27 6.03 19.70
CA THR A 879 18.62 5.85 20.22
C THR A 879 19.43 5.05 19.19
N VAL A 880 20.64 5.53 18.87
CA VAL A 880 21.58 4.76 18.03
C VAL A 880 22.05 3.55 18.82
N ARG A 881 21.69 2.34 18.37
CA ARG A 881 22.08 1.08 19.01
C ARG A 881 23.32 0.46 18.38
N LEU A 882 23.58 0.76 17.12
CA LEU A 882 24.73 0.28 16.38
C LEU A 882 25.17 1.31 15.33
N ARG A 883 26.48 1.48 15.19
CA ARG A 883 27.13 2.24 14.13
C ARG A 883 28.06 1.33 13.35
N ILE A 884 27.97 1.40 12.03
CA ILE A 884 28.82 0.66 11.11
C ILE A 884 29.55 1.67 10.23
N HIS A 885 30.87 1.72 10.38
CA HIS A 885 31.77 2.55 9.60
C HIS A 885 32.31 1.75 8.42
N LEU A 886 31.88 2.12 7.22
CA LEU A 886 32.31 1.54 5.95
C LEU A 886 33.35 2.47 5.32
N ASN A 887 34.61 2.32 5.72
CA ASN A 887 35.67 3.21 5.27
C ASN A 887 35.88 3.04 3.74
N GLY A 888 36.10 4.16 3.04
CA GLY A 888 36.30 4.24 1.60
C GLY A 888 35.06 4.01 0.73
N ALA A 889 33.89 3.67 1.30
CA ALA A 889 32.65 3.53 0.54
C ALA A 889 32.10 4.89 0.13
N LYS A 890 31.42 4.95 -1.00
CA LYS A 890 30.67 6.15 -1.46
C LYS A 890 29.18 5.92 -1.50
N THR A 891 28.76 4.67 -1.69
CA THR A 891 27.33 4.32 -1.74
C THR A 891 27.07 3.12 -0.87
N VAL A 892 25.84 3.02 -0.39
CA VAL A 892 25.41 1.90 0.45
C VAL A 892 23.98 1.52 0.14
N SER A 893 23.69 0.23 0.20
CA SER A 893 22.35 -0.31 0.26
C SER A 893 22.15 -0.95 1.62
N ALA A 894 21.02 -0.67 2.27
CA ALA A 894 20.67 -1.33 3.51
C ALA A 894 19.22 -1.84 3.46
N ARG A 895 19.02 -3.05 3.98
CA ARG A 895 17.72 -3.71 4.06
C ARG A 895 17.48 -4.12 5.51
N VAL A 896 16.36 -3.67 6.06
CA VAL A 896 15.89 -4.08 7.38
C VAL A 896 14.90 -5.23 7.20
N GLY A 897 15.31 -6.42 7.63
CA GLY A 897 14.43 -7.59 7.75
C GLY A 897 13.73 -7.62 9.11
N LEU A 898 13.08 -8.75 9.40
CA LEU A 898 12.43 -8.96 10.71
C LEU A 898 13.44 -9.09 11.85
N GLU A 899 14.54 -9.82 11.62
CA GLU A 899 15.51 -10.17 12.66
C GLU A 899 16.94 -9.77 12.29
N ASN A 900 17.16 -9.18 11.11
CA ASN A 900 18.48 -8.80 10.65
C ASN A 900 18.46 -7.50 9.85
N VAL A 901 19.62 -6.86 9.75
CA VAL A 901 19.91 -5.84 8.75
C VAL A 901 20.99 -6.36 7.82
N THR A 902 20.72 -6.30 6.52
CA THR A 902 21.70 -6.61 5.46
C THR A 902 22.21 -5.33 4.85
N ILE A 903 23.53 -5.19 4.73
CA ILE A 903 24.19 -4.00 4.17
C ILE A 903 25.13 -4.43 3.05
N GLY A 904 25.10 -3.70 1.93
CA GLY A 904 26.03 -3.85 0.81
C GLY A 904 26.56 -2.49 0.35
N ASP A 905 27.77 -2.44 -0.22
CA ASP A 905 28.36 -1.20 -0.70
C ASP A 905 29.10 -1.30 -2.04
N ASP A 906 29.56 -0.15 -2.54
CA ASP A 906 30.30 -0.01 -3.79
C ASP A 906 31.70 -0.63 -3.77
N ARG A 907 32.20 -1.05 -2.59
CA ARG A 907 33.48 -1.74 -2.45
C ARG A 907 33.33 -3.25 -2.39
N GLY A 908 32.12 -3.77 -2.61
CA GLY A 908 31.86 -5.20 -2.65
C GLY A 908 31.81 -5.87 -1.28
N ARG A 909 31.56 -5.11 -0.22
CA ARG A 909 31.35 -5.65 1.13
C ARG A 909 29.88 -6.00 1.33
N LEU A 910 29.60 -7.12 1.98
CA LEU A 910 28.26 -7.54 2.38
C LEU A 910 28.25 -7.91 3.86
N LEU A 911 27.44 -7.21 4.65
CA LEU A 911 27.33 -7.38 6.09
C LEU A 911 25.94 -7.85 6.53
N VAL A 912 25.97 -8.93 7.30
CA VAL A 912 24.95 -9.61 8.13
C VAL A 912 24.84 -9.15 9.57
N VAL A 913 23.92 -8.28 10.03
CA VAL A 913 23.81 -8.02 11.49
C VAL A 913 22.48 -8.50 12.06
N ASP A 914 22.54 -9.28 13.14
CA ASP A 914 21.36 -9.72 13.91
C ASP A 914 20.80 -8.54 14.74
N LEU A 915 19.51 -8.22 14.57
CA LEU A 915 18.83 -7.14 15.27
C LEU A 915 18.48 -7.48 16.73
N ARG A 916 18.52 -8.75 17.13
CA ARG A 916 18.29 -9.17 18.52
C ARG A 916 19.46 -8.77 19.42
N ARG A 917 20.69 -8.87 18.92
CA ARG A 917 21.94 -8.73 19.70
C ARG A 917 22.89 -7.66 19.19
N GLY A 918 22.86 -7.39 17.89
CA GLY A 918 23.85 -6.57 17.20
C GLY A 918 25.10 -7.36 16.76
N ASP A 919 25.04 -8.69 16.80
CA ASP A 919 26.16 -9.53 16.37
C ASP A 919 26.30 -9.50 14.85
N LEU A 920 27.55 -9.35 14.38
CA LEU A 920 27.89 -9.44 12.96
C LEU A 920 27.95 -10.93 12.56
N VAL A 921 26.85 -11.42 11.99
CA VAL A 921 26.67 -12.82 11.55
C VAL A 921 27.35 -13.08 10.21
N ARG A 922 27.47 -12.07 9.36
CA ARG A 922 28.22 -12.18 8.09
C ARG A 922 29.09 -10.95 7.86
N ASP A 923 30.30 -11.21 7.41
CA ASP A 923 31.22 -10.21 6.90
C ASP A 923 31.89 -10.76 5.64
N LEU A 924 31.32 -10.47 4.47
CA LEU A 924 31.72 -11.08 3.20
C LEU A 924 32.35 -10.05 2.27
N ARG A 925 33.30 -10.51 1.44
CA ARG A 925 33.86 -9.77 0.30
C ARG A 925 33.40 -10.47 -0.96
N VAL A 926 32.56 -9.82 -1.76
CA VAL A 926 31.96 -10.43 -2.95
C VAL A 926 32.97 -10.39 -4.09
N GLY A 927 33.50 -11.57 -4.43
CA GLY A 927 34.30 -11.80 -5.64
C GLY A 927 33.45 -11.90 -6.89
#